data_AF-A0A9D5EP02-F1
#
_entry.id   AF-A0A9D5EP02-F1
#
_cell.length_a   1.000
_cell.length_b   1.000
_cell.length_c   1.000
_cell.angle_alpha   90.00
_cell.angle_beta   90.00
_cell.angle_gamma   90.00
#
_symmetry.space_group_name_H-M   'P 1'
#
loop_
_entity.id
_entity.type
_entity.pdbx_description
1 polymer ?
#
loop_
_entity_poly.entity_id
_entity_poly.type
_entity_poly.pdbx_seq_one_letter_code
_entity_poly.pdbx_strand_id
1 'polypeptide(L)'
;MTQPGTVFDALLASAQKATDFNHDDMTSPAAVLWTDEKREWERLVPRLRAAWPHFFTLGSFDKVNRSGPAIWLRCVLAGKVPDLAVPTGTVPVIYMPGVSRSTLRATEECPADLKPIAELQYRGVFWSQLNGKDWTVTGFLQSGNGGLELTIARDAATATSIRRAIEHLAGVPVADLKAKSASGELSSPYFDGLVVEDFVDDLLCWLSDPKGTMERWEASRWETLCSRCPTDYGFDPARDGELVGAEKLGLHEKVAWKTAWKRFATGPDRYPGLTNLLRQAKPKPKKGPGLFDSQESEAWPQDNEVGEAELRQALLDLTTSPVPEARKRIAELEANHAPRREWVWAKLGRSPLAYAVRHLATLADATKAALGGATAADMVRTYAEGGWRADAAMLDAIASVTIPQDRDAVCATVAHVYQPWLRDGAEVFQQRVMTEPLPGSSVRRLGDVPSSTCVLFADGLRYDLGEKLRAALSGRVGQVAMTHHYAALPSVTPTAKPAVSPVAGKIGGSVAGLDFLPAVALDGKELTTDRFRKLLDDAGYQVLGLAEVGDPSGKSWTEYGNVDRTGHDEGINLARRIPELIDNLVLRIEALLAAGWREVRVVTDHGWLLMPGGLPKVELPKYLTATRWRRCAVVKSSSTVEQPTFSWFWAEDVRIACPQGIGVFMSGVEYDHGGLSLQECVVPQLSIQAGTTPVVSAKIESVKWVRLRCRIELSGSFAGCKIDLRDKPADPTTSLAAAKPAGPDGSVAVVVTDDTREGSATTLVLLDPSGHVIEKTPVTVGG
;
A
#
# COMPACT_ATOMS: atom_id res chain seq x y z
N MET A 1 -15.40 7.75 -40.09
CA MET A 1 -14.57 6.57 -39.79
C MET A 1 -13.70 6.92 -38.60
N THR A 2 -13.90 6.26 -37.47
CA THR A 2 -13.03 6.35 -36.29
C THR A 2 -11.61 5.95 -36.69
N GLN A 3 -10.60 6.72 -36.28
CA GLN A 3 -9.21 6.33 -36.55
C GLN A 3 -8.95 4.96 -35.90
N PRO A 4 -8.27 4.03 -36.59
CA PRO A 4 -7.96 2.72 -36.02
C PRO A 4 -7.10 2.89 -34.76
N GLY A 5 -7.48 2.20 -33.68
CA GLY A 5 -6.80 2.29 -32.39
C GLY A 5 -5.38 1.75 -32.48
N THR A 6 -5.20 0.59 -33.11
CA THR A 6 -3.91 -0.12 -33.24
C THR A 6 -3.57 -0.48 -34.69
N VAL A 7 -2.32 -0.91 -34.95
CA VAL A 7 -1.89 -1.43 -36.26
C VAL A 7 -2.77 -2.61 -36.70
N PHE A 8 -3.14 -3.49 -35.77
CA PHE A 8 -4.03 -4.62 -36.06
C PHE A 8 -5.44 -4.16 -36.48
N ASP A 9 -5.99 -3.13 -35.83
CA ASP A 9 -7.29 -2.58 -36.21
C ASP A 9 -7.24 -1.95 -37.61
N ALA A 10 -6.13 -1.27 -37.93
CA ALA A 10 -5.93 -0.69 -39.25
C ALA A 10 -5.80 -1.76 -40.35
N LEU A 11 -5.12 -2.87 -40.05
CA LEU A 11 -5.00 -4.02 -40.93
C LEU A 11 -6.38 -4.64 -41.22
N LEU A 12 -7.18 -4.87 -40.18
CA LEU A 12 -8.55 -5.37 -40.31
C LEU A 12 -9.42 -4.42 -41.13
N ALA A 13 -9.38 -3.12 -40.82
CA ALA A 13 -10.14 -2.11 -41.55
C ALA A 13 -9.74 -2.04 -43.03
N SER A 14 -8.45 -2.16 -43.35
CA SER A 14 -7.95 -2.16 -44.73
C SER A 14 -8.44 -3.38 -45.51
N ALA A 15 -8.36 -4.57 -44.92
CA ALA A 15 -8.83 -5.79 -45.56
C ALA A 15 -10.37 -5.85 -45.65
N GLN A 16 -11.10 -5.29 -44.68
CA GLN A 16 -12.57 -5.12 -44.76
C GLN A 16 -12.97 -4.16 -45.88
N LYS A 17 -12.25 -3.04 -46.03
CA LYS A 17 -12.50 -2.09 -47.13
C LYS A 17 -12.33 -2.73 -48.51
N ALA A 18 -11.50 -3.77 -48.64
CA ALA A 18 -11.38 -4.52 -49.89
C ALA A 18 -12.66 -5.30 -50.25
N THR A 19 -13.60 -5.48 -49.32
CA THR A 19 -14.92 -6.07 -49.59
C THR A 19 -15.91 -5.07 -50.18
N ASP A 20 -15.62 -3.77 -50.15
CA ASP A 20 -16.48 -2.74 -50.73
C ASP A 20 -16.51 -2.87 -52.26
N PHE A 21 -17.71 -2.83 -52.84
CA PHE A 21 -17.90 -2.86 -54.29
C PHE A 21 -19.03 -1.91 -54.70
N ASN A 22 -19.01 -1.45 -55.95
CA ASN A 22 -20.09 -0.65 -56.48
C ASN A 22 -21.25 -1.56 -56.87
N HIS A 23 -22.36 -1.50 -56.12
CA HIS A 23 -23.55 -2.32 -56.37
C HIS A 23 -24.22 -2.06 -57.73
N ASP A 24 -23.99 -0.88 -58.33
CA ASP A 24 -24.55 -0.51 -59.64
C ASP A 24 -23.74 -1.06 -60.83
N ASP A 25 -22.52 -1.57 -60.59
CA ASP A 25 -21.57 -2.00 -61.64
C ASP A 25 -21.02 -3.42 -61.42
N MET A 26 -20.98 -3.91 -60.18
CA MET A 26 -20.35 -5.18 -59.81
C MET A 26 -21.23 -6.03 -58.89
N THR A 27 -21.09 -7.36 -59.00
CA THR A 27 -21.64 -8.30 -58.00
C THR A 27 -20.69 -8.45 -56.81
N SER A 28 -21.22 -8.77 -55.63
CA SER A 28 -20.41 -8.98 -54.42
C SER A 28 -19.29 -9.99 -54.65
N PRO A 29 -18.05 -9.69 -54.20
CA PRO A 29 -16.92 -10.58 -54.40
C PRO A 29 -17.13 -11.90 -53.64
N ALA A 30 -16.79 -13.01 -54.29
CA ALA A 30 -16.90 -14.35 -53.72
C ALA A 30 -15.94 -14.59 -52.54
N ALA A 31 -14.80 -13.90 -52.52
CA ALA A 31 -13.83 -13.90 -51.44
C ALA A 31 -12.84 -12.72 -51.58
N VAL A 32 -12.24 -12.31 -50.48
CA VAL A 32 -11.01 -11.50 -50.48
C VAL A 32 -9.81 -12.44 -50.56
N LEU A 33 -8.97 -12.25 -51.57
CA LEU A 33 -7.75 -12.98 -51.80
C LEU A 33 -6.57 -12.24 -51.18
N TRP A 34 -6.01 -12.80 -50.11
CA TRP A 34 -4.84 -12.27 -49.44
C TRP A 34 -3.63 -13.13 -49.78
N THR A 35 -2.90 -12.71 -50.82
CA THR A 35 -1.64 -13.32 -51.26
C THR A 35 -0.46 -12.82 -50.41
N ASP A 36 0.42 -13.74 -50.00
CA ASP A 36 1.60 -13.43 -49.19
C ASP A 36 2.76 -14.35 -49.56
N GLU A 37 3.42 -14.05 -50.68
CA GLU A 37 4.55 -14.83 -51.21
C GLU A 37 5.66 -15.07 -50.18
N LYS A 38 5.93 -14.07 -49.34
CA LYS A 38 7.03 -14.08 -48.36
C LYS A 38 6.62 -14.53 -46.97
N ARG A 39 5.34 -14.88 -46.78
CA ARG A 39 4.78 -15.33 -45.50
C ARG A 39 4.96 -14.32 -44.37
N GLU A 40 5.02 -13.03 -44.69
CA GLU A 40 5.32 -11.99 -43.69
C GLU A 40 4.19 -11.84 -42.66
N TRP A 41 2.94 -12.18 -43.02
CA TRP A 41 1.77 -12.07 -42.13
C TRP A 41 1.44 -13.35 -41.38
N GLU A 42 2.14 -14.45 -41.65
CA GLU A 42 1.80 -15.80 -41.17
C GLU A 42 1.70 -15.87 -39.63
N ARG A 43 2.54 -15.11 -38.91
CA ARG A 43 2.52 -15.04 -37.44
C ARG A 43 1.24 -14.39 -36.87
N LEU A 44 0.56 -13.53 -37.62
CA LEU A 44 -0.70 -12.90 -37.16
C LEU A 44 -1.93 -13.77 -37.43
N VAL A 45 -1.81 -14.88 -38.16
CA VAL A 45 -2.94 -15.71 -38.56
C VAL A 45 -3.80 -16.20 -37.39
N PRO A 46 -3.26 -16.66 -36.23
CA PRO A 46 -4.10 -17.03 -35.10
C PRO A 46 -4.98 -15.88 -34.61
N ARG A 47 -4.41 -14.67 -34.53
CA ARG A 47 -5.13 -13.45 -34.10
C ARG A 47 -6.15 -13.01 -35.15
N LEU A 48 -5.82 -13.09 -36.44
CA LEU A 48 -6.72 -12.80 -37.56
C LEU A 48 -7.91 -13.76 -37.60
N ARG A 49 -7.68 -15.07 -37.38
CA ARG A 49 -8.76 -16.07 -37.30
C ARG A 49 -9.70 -15.84 -36.12
N ALA A 50 -9.19 -15.34 -34.99
CA ALA A 50 -10.00 -14.98 -33.83
C ALA A 50 -10.87 -13.74 -34.11
N ALA A 51 -10.31 -12.76 -34.83
CA ALA A 51 -11.02 -11.51 -35.17
C ALA A 51 -11.99 -11.67 -36.35
N TRP A 52 -11.71 -12.58 -37.30
CA TRP A 52 -12.54 -12.85 -38.47
C TRP A 52 -13.02 -14.31 -38.49
N PRO A 53 -14.32 -14.56 -38.20
CA PRO A 53 -14.89 -15.91 -38.21
C PRO A 53 -14.75 -16.65 -39.55
N HIS A 54 -14.76 -15.91 -40.67
CA HIS A 54 -14.67 -16.44 -42.05
C HIS A 54 -13.29 -16.20 -42.69
N PHE A 55 -12.23 -16.18 -41.88
CA PHE A 55 -10.85 -16.20 -42.34
C PHE A 55 -10.38 -17.65 -42.52
N PHE A 56 -10.05 -18.01 -43.76
CA PHE A 56 -9.57 -19.34 -44.14
C PHE A 56 -8.13 -19.28 -44.62
N THR A 57 -7.36 -20.34 -44.33
CA THR A 57 -5.95 -20.42 -44.71
C THR A 57 -5.72 -21.55 -45.73
N LEU A 58 -5.03 -21.24 -46.82
CA LEU A 58 -4.52 -22.25 -47.74
C LEU A 58 -3.34 -22.99 -47.10
N GLY A 59 -3.42 -24.32 -47.03
CA GLY A 59 -2.37 -25.16 -46.47
C GLY A 59 -2.79 -26.60 -46.22
N SER A 60 -2.16 -27.25 -45.24
CA SER A 60 -2.57 -28.59 -44.78
C SER A 60 -3.99 -28.57 -44.21
N PHE A 61 -4.72 -29.66 -44.41
CA PHE A 61 -6.08 -29.82 -43.90
C PHE A 61 -6.11 -29.85 -42.37
N ASP A 62 -6.78 -28.86 -41.80
CA ASP A 62 -7.08 -28.71 -40.38
C ASP A 62 -8.40 -27.93 -40.25
N LYS A 63 -9.50 -28.68 -40.07
CA LYS A 63 -10.86 -28.12 -39.97
C LYS A 63 -10.99 -27.18 -38.77
N VAL A 64 -10.32 -27.45 -37.65
CA VAL A 64 -10.42 -26.66 -36.41
C VAL A 64 -9.85 -25.27 -36.64
N ASN A 65 -8.68 -25.21 -37.28
CA ASN A 65 -7.99 -23.96 -37.58
C ASN A 65 -8.43 -23.32 -38.91
N ARG A 66 -9.51 -23.80 -39.54
CA ARG A 66 -10.03 -23.30 -40.82
C ARG A 66 -8.96 -23.25 -41.92
N SER A 67 -8.08 -24.27 -41.92
CA SER A 67 -6.98 -24.41 -42.88
C SER A 67 -7.20 -25.63 -43.77
N GLY A 68 -6.85 -25.53 -45.04
CA GLY A 68 -6.86 -26.70 -45.91
C GLY A 68 -6.46 -26.44 -47.36
N PRO A 69 -6.36 -27.51 -48.16
CA PRO A 69 -5.91 -27.41 -49.54
C PRO A 69 -6.94 -26.65 -50.39
N ALA A 70 -6.52 -26.13 -51.55
CA ALA A 70 -7.38 -25.33 -52.43
C ALA A 70 -8.73 -25.99 -52.75
N ILE A 71 -8.73 -27.30 -53.02
CA ILE A 71 -9.97 -28.04 -53.30
C ILE A 71 -10.94 -28.02 -52.11
N TRP A 72 -10.42 -28.08 -50.89
CA TRP A 72 -11.23 -28.00 -49.68
C TRP A 72 -11.77 -26.58 -49.48
N LEU A 73 -10.93 -25.56 -49.69
CA LEU A 73 -11.37 -24.16 -49.64
C LEU A 73 -12.48 -23.87 -50.65
N ARG A 74 -12.37 -24.40 -51.87
CA ARG A 74 -13.44 -24.31 -52.87
C ARG A 74 -14.75 -24.94 -52.38
N CYS A 75 -14.69 -26.09 -51.71
CA CYS A 75 -15.86 -26.73 -51.11
C CYS A 75 -16.46 -25.91 -49.97
N VAL A 76 -15.63 -25.25 -49.15
CA VAL A 76 -16.09 -24.34 -48.08
C VAL A 76 -16.85 -23.16 -48.68
N LEU A 77 -16.29 -22.48 -49.69
CA LEU A 77 -16.94 -21.35 -50.38
C LEU A 77 -18.23 -21.76 -51.09
N ALA A 78 -18.30 -22.98 -51.59
CA ALA A 78 -19.50 -23.55 -52.21
C ALA A 78 -20.56 -24.00 -51.18
N GLY A 79 -20.31 -23.81 -49.87
CA GLY A 79 -21.21 -24.22 -48.79
C GLY A 79 -21.37 -25.73 -48.65
N LYS A 80 -20.39 -26.52 -49.11
CA LYS A 80 -20.44 -28.00 -49.10
C LYS A 80 -19.76 -28.63 -47.88
N VAL A 81 -19.16 -27.83 -47.00
CA VAL A 81 -18.54 -28.30 -45.75
C VAL A 81 -19.45 -27.93 -44.58
N PRO A 82 -20.11 -28.90 -43.93
CA PRO A 82 -20.92 -28.66 -42.75
C PRO A 82 -20.10 -27.96 -41.65
N ASP A 83 -20.75 -27.09 -40.88
CA ASP A 83 -20.20 -26.29 -39.77
C ASP A 83 -19.25 -25.13 -40.15
N LEU A 84 -18.97 -24.94 -41.44
CA LEU A 84 -18.13 -23.83 -41.95
C LEU A 84 -18.81 -23.01 -43.05
N ALA A 85 -20.15 -23.07 -43.12
CA ALA A 85 -20.92 -22.31 -44.11
C ALA A 85 -20.74 -20.80 -43.87
N VAL A 86 -20.40 -20.07 -44.94
CA VAL A 86 -20.31 -18.61 -44.91
C VAL A 86 -21.73 -18.04 -45.06
N PRO A 87 -22.20 -17.18 -44.13
CA PRO A 87 -23.52 -16.56 -44.20
C PRO A 87 -23.73 -15.78 -45.50
N THR A 88 -24.97 -15.75 -45.98
CA THR A 88 -25.33 -14.97 -47.17
C THR A 88 -25.05 -13.48 -46.93
N GLY A 89 -24.35 -12.84 -47.87
CA GLY A 89 -23.93 -11.44 -47.75
C GLY A 89 -22.61 -11.21 -47.03
N THR A 90 -21.94 -12.27 -46.54
CA THR A 90 -20.60 -12.17 -45.94
C THR A 90 -19.53 -12.55 -46.96
N VAL A 91 -18.51 -11.70 -47.14
CA VAL A 91 -17.36 -11.99 -48.00
C VAL A 91 -16.26 -12.65 -47.15
N PRO A 92 -15.90 -13.92 -47.39
CA PRO A 92 -14.83 -14.61 -46.65
C PRO A 92 -13.44 -14.14 -47.10
N VAL A 93 -12.45 -14.30 -46.23
CA VAL A 93 -11.04 -14.00 -46.54
C VAL A 93 -10.28 -15.31 -46.74
N ILE A 94 -9.51 -15.40 -47.81
CA ILE A 94 -8.62 -16.54 -48.10
C ILE A 94 -7.19 -16.05 -48.06
N TYR A 95 -6.48 -16.43 -47.01
CA TYR A 95 -5.06 -16.16 -46.82
C TYR A 95 -4.21 -17.27 -47.46
N MET A 96 -3.28 -16.87 -48.32
CA MET A 96 -2.47 -17.76 -49.15
C MET A 96 -0.97 -17.56 -48.87
N PRO A 97 -0.44 -18.17 -47.80
CA PRO A 97 0.97 -18.06 -47.46
C PRO A 97 1.83 -18.76 -48.52
N GLY A 98 2.87 -18.07 -49.00
CA GLY A 98 3.77 -18.57 -50.04
C GLY A 98 3.24 -18.43 -51.47
N VAL A 99 2.10 -17.78 -51.68
CA VAL A 99 1.51 -17.58 -53.00
C VAL A 99 1.50 -16.09 -53.33
N SER A 100 2.08 -15.71 -54.46
CA SER A 100 2.01 -14.34 -54.96
C SER A 100 0.79 -14.12 -55.84
N ARG A 101 0.37 -12.85 -55.97
CA ARG A 101 -0.70 -12.48 -56.91
C ARG A 101 -0.40 -12.88 -58.35
N SER A 102 0.85 -12.78 -58.80
CA SER A 102 1.23 -13.17 -60.17
C SER A 102 1.06 -14.67 -60.40
N THR A 103 1.42 -15.51 -59.42
CA THR A 103 1.26 -16.97 -59.51
C THR A 103 -0.20 -17.38 -59.68
N LEU A 104 -1.13 -16.70 -58.99
CA LEU A 104 -2.56 -17.01 -59.14
C LEU A 104 -3.13 -16.49 -60.47
N ARG A 105 -2.58 -15.39 -61.02
CA ARG A 105 -3.03 -14.80 -62.29
C ARG A 105 -2.52 -15.51 -63.54
N ALA A 106 -1.40 -16.21 -63.46
CA ALA A 106 -0.83 -16.96 -64.58
C ALA A 106 -1.62 -18.26 -64.80
N THR A 107 -2.79 -18.20 -65.44
CA THR A 107 -3.71 -19.35 -65.56
C THR A 107 -3.11 -20.58 -66.25
N GLU A 108 -2.19 -20.38 -67.21
CA GLU A 108 -1.52 -21.48 -67.93
C GLU A 108 -0.41 -22.13 -67.09
N GLU A 109 0.27 -21.35 -66.25
CA GLU A 109 1.40 -21.78 -65.41
C GLU A 109 1.01 -21.99 -63.93
N CYS A 110 -0.28 -21.86 -63.59
CA CYS A 110 -0.78 -21.94 -62.23
C CYS A 110 -0.51 -23.35 -61.65
N PRO A 111 0.18 -23.46 -60.49
CA PRO A 111 0.45 -24.72 -59.82
C PRO A 111 -0.81 -25.59 -59.67
N ALA A 112 -0.68 -26.91 -59.90
CA ALA A 112 -1.82 -27.83 -59.96
C ALA A 112 -2.66 -27.86 -58.67
N ASP A 113 -2.01 -27.65 -57.53
CA ASP A 113 -2.58 -27.56 -56.20
C ASP A 113 -3.37 -26.26 -55.94
N LEU A 114 -3.13 -25.19 -56.70
CA LEU A 114 -3.86 -23.91 -56.61
C LEU A 114 -5.02 -23.79 -57.60
N LYS A 115 -4.98 -24.55 -58.71
CA LYS A 115 -6.01 -24.54 -59.76
C LYS A 115 -7.46 -24.56 -59.26
N PRO A 116 -7.83 -25.30 -58.19
CA PRO A 116 -9.21 -25.32 -57.71
C PRO A 116 -9.77 -23.96 -57.27
N ILE A 117 -8.92 -23.01 -56.86
CA ILE A 117 -9.30 -21.65 -56.40
C ILE A 117 -8.76 -20.54 -57.31
N ALA A 118 -8.15 -20.90 -58.45
CA ALA A 118 -7.57 -19.92 -59.38
C ALA A 118 -8.64 -19.04 -60.05
N GLU A 119 -9.86 -19.55 -60.21
CA GLU A 119 -11.02 -18.81 -60.74
C GLU A 119 -11.45 -17.64 -59.84
N LEU A 120 -11.11 -17.67 -58.55
CA LEU A 120 -11.45 -16.61 -57.59
C LEU A 120 -10.77 -15.29 -57.97
N GLN A 121 -9.73 -15.31 -58.80
CA GLN A 121 -9.16 -14.07 -59.34
C GLN A 121 -10.17 -13.25 -60.16
N TYR A 122 -11.21 -13.89 -60.70
CA TYR A 122 -12.25 -13.26 -61.52
C TYR A 122 -13.51 -12.93 -60.73
N ARG A 123 -13.84 -13.74 -59.71
CA ARG A 123 -15.06 -13.59 -58.90
C ARG A 123 -14.84 -12.99 -57.53
N GLY A 124 -13.60 -12.98 -57.05
CA GLY A 124 -13.16 -12.37 -55.80
C GLY A 124 -12.36 -11.10 -56.05
N VAL A 125 -11.75 -10.58 -54.99
CA VAL A 125 -10.97 -9.34 -55.00
C VAL A 125 -9.64 -9.54 -54.31
N PHE A 126 -8.54 -9.04 -54.90
CA PHE A 126 -7.23 -9.12 -54.27
C PHE A 126 -7.05 -7.99 -53.25
N TRP A 127 -6.73 -8.34 -52.01
CA TRP A 127 -6.17 -7.38 -51.06
C TRP A 127 -4.70 -7.14 -51.43
N SER A 128 -4.46 -6.10 -52.23
CA SER A 128 -3.16 -5.78 -52.80
C SER A 128 -2.95 -4.27 -52.92
N GLN A 129 -1.72 -3.86 -53.17
CA GLN A 129 -1.38 -2.45 -53.42
C GLN A 129 -1.95 -1.98 -54.76
N LEU A 130 -2.14 -0.66 -54.92
CA LEU A 130 -2.59 -0.07 -56.20
C LEU A 130 -1.68 -0.40 -57.38
N ASN A 131 -0.38 -0.61 -57.14
CA ASN A 131 0.60 -1.00 -58.16
C ASN A 131 0.53 -2.49 -58.54
N GLY A 132 -0.39 -3.24 -57.94
CA GLY A 132 -0.60 -4.66 -58.21
C GLY A 132 0.29 -5.63 -57.43
N LYS A 133 1.16 -5.14 -56.54
CA LYS A 133 2.01 -5.99 -55.68
C LYS A 133 1.27 -6.43 -54.41
N ASP A 134 1.73 -7.54 -53.84
CA ASP A 134 1.26 -8.03 -52.55
C ASP A 134 1.61 -7.03 -51.43
N TRP A 135 0.80 -7.01 -50.37
CA TRP A 135 1.11 -6.24 -49.18
C TRP A 135 2.21 -6.94 -48.38
N THR A 136 3.41 -6.35 -48.33
CA THR A 136 4.41 -6.67 -47.31
C THR A 136 4.09 -5.90 -46.03
N VAL A 137 4.59 -6.34 -44.88
CA VAL A 137 4.36 -5.64 -43.60
C VAL A 137 4.91 -4.23 -43.67
N THR A 138 6.16 -4.08 -44.15
CA THR A 138 6.78 -2.77 -44.37
C THR A 138 6.00 -1.92 -45.39
N GLY A 139 5.51 -2.55 -46.47
CA GLY A 139 4.71 -1.85 -47.49
C GLY A 139 3.40 -1.29 -46.92
N PHE A 140 2.72 -2.07 -46.06
CA PHE A 140 1.51 -1.65 -45.38
C PHE A 140 1.74 -0.47 -44.43
N LEU A 141 2.86 -0.47 -43.70
CA LEU A 141 3.21 0.65 -42.83
C LEU A 141 3.54 1.94 -43.60
N GLN A 142 4.24 1.84 -44.74
CA GLN A 142 4.76 2.99 -45.49
C GLN A 142 3.79 3.59 -46.50
N SER A 143 2.91 2.80 -47.11
CA SER A 143 2.05 3.28 -48.20
C SER A 143 0.99 4.26 -47.70
N GLY A 144 0.87 5.43 -48.34
CA GLY A 144 -0.25 6.36 -48.12
C GLY A 144 -1.54 5.94 -48.83
N ASN A 145 -1.44 5.05 -49.82
CA ASN A 145 -2.59 4.55 -50.58
C ASN A 145 -3.04 3.18 -50.04
N GLY A 146 -3.83 3.21 -48.97
CA GLY A 146 -4.40 2.01 -48.32
C GLY A 146 -3.57 1.41 -47.18
N GLY A 147 -2.43 2.03 -46.85
CA GLY A 147 -1.57 1.71 -45.69
C GLY A 147 -1.58 2.83 -44.63
N LEU A 148 -0.57 2.86 -43.75
CA LEU A 148 -0.49 3.77 -42.59
C LEU A 148 0.26 5.09 -42.81
N GLU A 149 0.89 5.27 -43.98
CA GLU A 149 1.65 6.49 -44.33
C GLU A 149 2.77 6.85 -43.34
N LEU A 150 3.55 5.86 -42.89
CA LEU A 150 4.67 6.07 -41.96
C LEU A 150 6.01 6.25 -42.69
N THR A 151 6.82 7.19 -42.22
CA THR A 151 8.22 7.37 -42.60
C THR A 151 9.09 6.39 -41.80
N ILE A 152 9.58 5.35 -42.48
CA ILE A 152 10.39 4.27 -41.89
C ILE A 152 11.73 4.18 -42.63
N ALA A 153 12.81 3.87 -41.90
CA ALA A 153 14.13 3.60 -42.49
C ALA A 153 14.06 2.47 -43.54
N ARG A 154 14.72 2.68 -44.68
CA ARG A 154 14.58 1.83 -45.89
C ARG A 154 15.63 0.72 -46.02
N ASP A 155 16.41 0.48 -44.97
CA ASP A 155 17.47 -0.53 -44.96
C ASP A 155 16.94 -1.95 -44.67
N ALA A 156 17.73 -2.95 -45.04
CA ALA A 156 17.35 -4.36 -44.90
C ALA A 156 17.25 -4.82 -43.43
N ALA A 157 17.99 -4.18 -42.52
CA ALA A 157 17.95 -4.51 -41.09
C ALA A 157 16.59 -4.08 -40.51
N THR A 158 16.14 -2.86 -40.80
CA THR A 158 14.82 -2.35 -40.39
C THR A 158 13.68 -3.22 -40.92
N ALA A 159 13.72 -3.63 -42.19
CA ALA A 159 12.71 -4.55 -42.74
C ALA A 159 12.69 -5.91 -42.03
N THR A 160 13.84 -6.39 -41.56
CA THR A 160 13.97 -7.65 -40.81
C THR A 160 13.44 -7.50 -39.37
N SER A 161 13.78 -6.40 -38.69
CA SER A 161 13.26 -6.06 -37.36
C SER A 161 11.73 -5.94 -37.35
N ILE A 162 11.13 -5.32 -38.36
CA ILE A 162 9.67 -5.21 -38.50
C ILE A 162 9.00 -6.59 -38.56
N ARG A 163 9.53 -7.52 -39.37
CA ARG A 163 9.01 -8.88 -39.47
C ARG A 163 9.15 -9.64 -38.15
N ARG A 164 10.27 -9.47 -37.44
CA ARG A 164 10.48 -10.09 -36.12
C ARG A 164 9.49 -9.58 -35.08
N ALA A 165 9.20 -8.27 -35.11
CA ALA A 165 8.35 -7.59 -34.13
C ALA A 165 6.85 -7.64 -34.42
N ILE A 166 6.42 -8.30 -35.52
CA ILE A 166 5.06 -8.17 -36.05
C ILE A 166 3.94 -8.44 -35.03
N GLU A 167 4.11 -9.41 -34.13
CA GLU A 167 3.11 -9.77 -33.11
C GLU A 167 2.92 -8.66 -32.06
N HIS A 168 4.02 -8.04 -31.63
CA HIS A 168 4.00 -6.89 -30.72
C HIS A 168 3.55 -5.61 -31.44
N LEU A 169 4.06 -5.39 -32.66
CA LEU A 169 3.72 -4.26 -33.51
C LEU A 169 2.22 -4.17 -33.77
N ALA A 170 1.54 -5.32 -33.95
CA ALA A 170 0.10 -5.38 -34.15
C ALA A 170 -0.69 -4.72 -33.00
N GLY A 171 -0.17 -4.74 -31.76
CA GLY A 171 -0.78 -4.08 -30.61
C GLY A 171 -0.47 -2.59 -30.45
N VAL A 172 0.48 -2.04 -31.22
CA VAL A 172 0.93 -0.65 -31.05
C VAL A 172 -0.14 0.33 -31.57
N PRO A 173 -0.45 1.41 -30.82
CA PRO A 173 -1.34 2.45 -31.31
C PRO A 173 -0.82 3.15 -32.57
N VAL A 174 -1.69 3.37 -33.57
CA VAL A 174 -1.29 4.05 -34.82
C VAL A 174 -0.83 5.49 -34.54
N ALA A 175 -1.43 6.16 -33.56
CA ALA A 175 -1.05 7.51 -33.15
C ALA A 175 0.42 7.59 -32.68
N ASP A 176 0.88 6.61 -31.91
CA ASP A 176 2.25 6.57 -31.39
C ASP A 176 3.26 6.36 -32.52
N LEU A 177 2.93 5.49 -33.48
CA LEU A 177 3.75 5.28 -34.66
C LEU A 177 3.82 6.53 -35.54
N LYS A 178 2.72 7.28 -35.68
CA LYS A 178 2.72 8.56 -36.40
C LYS A 178 3.58 9.61 -35.71
N ALA A 179 3.54 9.69 -34.38
CA ALA A 179 4.40 10.59 -33.61
C ALA A 179 5.89 10.25 -33.82
N LYS A 180 6.26 8.97 -33.74
CA LYS A 180 7.64 8.51 -33.96
C LYS A 180 8.11 8.57 -35.41
N SER A 181 7.18 8.43 -36.35
CA SER A 181 7.41 8.67 -37.78
C SER A 181 7.80 10.13 -38.02
N ALA A 182 7.17 11.08 -37.34
CA ALA A 182 7.48 12.51 -37.48
C ALA A 182 8.87 12.88 -36.93
N SER A 183 9.37 12.16 -35.91
CA SER A 183 10.71 12.34 -35.35
C SER A 183 11.81 11.51 -36.03
N GLY A 184 11.46 10.70 -37.03
CA GLY A 184 12.41 9.85 -37.76
C GLY A 184 12.97 8.66 -36.96
N GLU A 185 12.31 8.27 -35.87
CA GLU A 185 12.77 7.23 -34.95
C GLU A 185 12.46 5.79 -35.41
N LEU A 186 11.61 5.63 -36.43
CA LEU A 186 11.18 4.30 -36.93
C LEU A 186 12.28 3.60 -37.73
N SER A 187 13.18 2.93 -37.01
CA SER A 187 14.35 2.19 -37.52
C SER A 187 14.49 0.84 -36.81
N SER A 188 15.45 0.01 -37.25
CA SER A 188 15.73 -1.31 -36.64
C SER A 188 15.75 -1.30 -35.09
N PRO A 189 16.47 -0.39 -34.40
CA PRO A 189 16.45 -0.32 -32.93
C PRO A 189 15.07 -0.13 -32.29
N TYR A 190 14.20 0.67 -32.92
CA TYR A 190 12.85 0.89 -32.40
C TYR A 190 12.02 -0.39 -32.47
N PHE A 191 12.00 -1.05 -33.63
CA PHE A 191 11.22 -2.28 -33.81
C PHE A 191 11.79 -3.44 -33.00
N ASP A 192 13.11 -3.50 -32.80
CA ASP A 192 13.73 -4.48 -31.92
C ASP A 192 13.35 -4.24 -30.45
N GLY A 193 13.24 -2.99 -30.02
CA GLY A 193 12.77 -2.61 -28.69
C GLY A 193 11.31 -3.03 -28.39
N LEU A 194 10.50 -3.30 -29.40
CA LEU A 194 9.15 -3.87 -29.20
C LEU A 194 9.18 -5.36 -28.80
N VAL A 195 10.31 -6.03 -29.03
CA VAL A 195 10.51 -7.48 -28.80
C VAL A 195 11.34 -7.75 -27.54
N VAL A 196 12.21 -6.81 -27.14
CA VAL A 196 13.16 -7.01 -26.04
C VAL A 196 12.46 -6.98 -24.67
N GLU A 197 12.49 -8.11 -23.96
CA GLU A 197 12.30 -8.25 -22.51
C GLU A 197 13.20 -7.25 -21.74
N ASP A 198 12.73 -6.67 -20.63
CA ASP A 198 13.33 -5.53 -19.89
C ASP A 198 14.88 -5.55 -19.79
N PHE A 199 15.59 -4.93 -20.76
CA PHE A 199 17.06 -4.95 -20.87
C PHE A 199 17.79 -4.36 -19.65
N VAL A 200 17.16 -3.38 -18.98
CA VAL A 200 17.72 -2.79 -17.77
C VAL A 200 17.76 -3.81 -16.65
N ASP A 201 16.72 -4.65 -16.55
CA ASP A 201 16.65 -5.74 -15.58
C ASP A 201 17.73 -6.79 -15.85
N ASP A 202 17.94 -7.13 -17.12
CA ASP A 202 19.00 -8.07 -17.53
C ASP A 202 20.39 -7.58 -17.11
N LEU A 203 20.71 -6.31 -17.38
CA LEU A 203 21.98 -5.71 -16.97
C LEU A 203 22.15 -5.73 -15.44
N LEU A 204 21.11 -5.34 -14.69
CA LEU A 204 21.18 -5.28 -13.22
C LEU A 204 21.23 -6.68 -12.58
N CYS A 205 20.52 -7.66 -13.14
CA CYS A 205 20.57 -9.06 -12.72
C CYS A 205 21.98 -9.63 -12.93
N TRP A 206 22.57 -9.40 -14.11
CA TRP A 206 23.94 -9.82 -14.38
C TRP A 206 24.93 -9.14 -13.45
N LEU A 207 24.85 -7.83 -13.23
CA LEU A 207 25.72 -7.13 -12.27
C LEU A 207 25.55 -7.65 -10.84
N SER A 208 24.34 -8.04 -10.43
CA SER A 208 24.08 -8.59 -9.09
C SER A 208 24.64 -9.99 -8.89
N ASP A 209 24.62 -10.85 -9.91
CA ASP A 209 25.07 -12.24 -9.84
C ASP A 209 25.62 -12.68 -11.21
N PRO A 210 26.86 -12.30 -11.58
CA PRO A 210 27.37 -12.57 -12.92
C PRO A 210 27.41 -14.06 -13.25
N LYS A 211 27.91 -14.87 -12.30
CA LYS A 211 28.06 -16.32 -12.47
C LYS A 211 26.71 -17.02 -12.58
N GLY A 212 25.84 -16.85 -11.58
CA GLY A 212 24.55 -17.53 -11.59
C GLY A 212 23.64 -17.03 -12.70
N THR A 213 23.74 -15.76 -13.11
CA THR A 213 22.98 -15.25 -14.25
C THR A 213 23.44 -15.87 -15.56
N MET A 214 24.76 -15.99 -15.77
CA MET A 214 25.30 -16.66 -16.97
C MET A 214 25.01 -18.17 -17.00
N GLU A 215 24.91 -18.84 -15.86
CA GLU A 215 24.51 -20.26 -15.78
C GLU A 215 23.02 -20.47 -16.13
N ARG A 216 22.16 -19.51 -15.77
CA ARG A 216 20.71 -19.58 -16.00
C ARG A 216 20.29 -19.12 -17.40
N TRP A 217 21.07 -18.25 -18.02
CA TRP A 217 20.73 -17.66 -19.31
C TRP A 217 21.10 -18.56 -20.49
N GLU A 218 20.25 -18.55 -21.52
CA GLU A 218 20.62 -19.07 -22.82
C GLU A 218 21.73 -18.21 -23.45
N ALA A 219 22.59 -18.84 -24.25
CA ALA A 219 23.72 -18.15 -24.91
C ALA A 219 23.28 -16.94 -25.74
N SER A 220 22.11 -17.01 -26.39
CA SER A 220 21.52 -15.93 -27.18
C SER A 220 21.21 -14.67 -26.36
N ARG A 221 20.78 -14.83 -25.10
CA ARG A 221 20.48 -13.72 -24.18
C ARG A 221 21.76 -13.03 -23.72
N TRP A 222 22.79 -13.80 -23.39
CA TRP A 222 24.12 -13.26 -23.05
C TRP A 222 24.74 -12.51 -24.24
N GLU A 223 24.70 -13.08 -25.43
CA GLU A 223 25.18 -12.42 -26.66
C GLU A 223 24.45 -11.11 -26.93
N THR A 224 23.14 -11.06 -26.66
CA THR A 224 22.33 -9.85 -26.78
C THR A 224 22.80 -8.77 -25.80
N LEU A 225 23.04 -9.12 -24.53
CA LEU A 225 23.58 -8.19 -23.54
C LEU A 225 24.95 -7.64 -23.97
N CYS A 226 25.88 -8.51 -24.39
CA CYS A 226 27.21 -8.12 -24.84
C CYS A 226 27.20 -7.25 -26.10
N SER A 227 26.28 -7.50 -27.04
CA SER A 227 26.20 -6.72 -28.28
C SER A 227 25.65 -5.30 -28.06
N ARG A 228 24.74 -5.12 -27.08
CA ARG A 228 24.00 -3.87 -26.90
C ARG A 228 24.62 -2.92 -25.87
N CYS A 229 25.24 -3.45 -24.82
CA CYS A 229 25.89 -2.64 -23.78
C CYS A 229 26.97 -1.65 -24.34
N PRO A 230 27.79 -2.00 -25.35
CA PRO A 230 28.75 -1.05 -25.92
C PRO A 230 28.09 0.19 -26.52
N THR A 231 26.97 0.02 -27.22
CA THR A 231 26.23 1.12 -27.86
C THR A 231 25.47 1.96 -26.83
N ASP A 232 24.67 1.31 -25.97
CA ASP A 232 23.74 2.02 -25.08
C ASP A 232 24.44 2.56 -23.83
N TYR A 233 25.41 1.81 -23.29
CA TYR A 233 26.07 2.08 -22.01
C TYR A 233 27.54 2.49 -22.17
N GLY A 234 28.18 2.27 -23.33
CA GLY A 234 29.63 2.44 -23.50
C GLY A 234 30.43 1.58 -22.53
N PHE A 235 30.01 0.33 -22.41
CA PHE A 235 30.49 -0.67 -21.49
C PHE A 235 30.38 -2.03 -22.16
N ASP A 236 31.41 -2.86 -22.08
CA ASP A 236 31.39 -4.22 -22.61
C ASP A 236 31.41 -5.24 -21.45
N PRO A 237 30.30 -5.93 -21.15
CA PRO A 237 30.22 -6.89 -20.05
C PRO A 237 31.28 -7.99 -20.10
N ALA A 238 31.67 -8.44 -21.30
CA ALA A 238 32.61 -9.54 -21.46
C ALA A 238 34.07 -9.09 -21.32
N ARG A 239 34.37 -7.83 -21.68
CA ARG A 239 35.75 -7.29 -21.66
C ARG A 239 36.06 -6.49 -20.39
N ASP A 240 35.11 -5.68 -19.94
CA ASP A 240 35.28 -4.74 -18.84
C ASP A 240 34.95 -5.39 -17.48
N GLY A 241 34.03 -6.36 -17.47
CA GLY A 241 33.62 -7.08 -16.26
C GLY A 241 32.70 -6.29 -15.32
N GLU A 242 32.24 -6.97 -14.27
CA GLU A 242 31.21 -6.49 -13.36
C GLU A 242 31.64 -5.26 -12.53
N LEU A 243 32.92 -5.16 -12.16
CA LEU A 243 33.44 -4.04 -11.36
C LEU A 243 33.37 -2.72 -12.13
N VAL A 244 33.74 -2.72 -13.41
CA VAL A 244 33.64 -1.53 -14.26
C VAL A 244 32.17 -1.17 -14.51
N GLY A 245 31.31 -2.17 -14.67
CA GLY A 245 29.87 -1.97 -14.81
C GLY A 245 29.25 -1.32 -13.57
N ALA A 246 29.63 -1.78 -12.36
CA ALA A 246 29.20 -1.18 -11.12
C ALA A 246 29.78 0.22 -10.89
N GLU A 247 31.02 0.47 -11.30
CA GLU A 247 31.61 1.82 -11.27
C GLU A 247 30.76 2.78 -12.12
N LYS A 248 30.42 2.37 -13.34
CA LYS A 248 29.57 3.16 -14.26
C LYS A 248 28.13 3.30 -13.75
N LEU A 249 27.59 2.29 -13.09
CA LEU A 249 26.28 2.36 -12.44
C LEU A 249 26.28 3.38 -11.30
N GLY A 250 27.33 3.36 -10.46
CA GLY A 250 27.47 4.29 -9.34
C GLY A 250 27.74 5.74 -9.76
N LEU A 251 28.51 5.94 -10.83
CA LEU A 251 28.74 7.27 -11.42
C LEU A 251 27.55 7.78 -12.23
N HIS A 252 26.80 6.87 -12.86
CA HIS A 252 25.61 7.12 -13.67
C HIS A 252 25.69 8.35 -14.60
N GLU A 253 26.82 8.55 -15.27
CA GLU A 253 27.09 9.73 -16.12
C GLU A 253 26.17 9.79 -17.35
N LYS A 254 25.81 8.64 -17.92
CA LYS A 254 24.92 8.54 -19.09
C LYS A 254 23.47 8.32 -18.69
N VAL A 255 22.53 8.78 -19.53
CA VAL A 255 21.07 8.60 -19.35
C VAL A 255 20.68 7.13 -19.16
N ALA A 256 21.32 6.21 -19.89
CA ALA A 256 21.09 4.77 -19.74
C ALA A 256 21.46 4.27 -18.33
N TRP A 257 22.61 4.71 -17.79
CA TRP A 257 23.02 4.39 -16.43
C TRP A 257 22.15 5.07 -15.36
N LYS A 258 21.68 6.31 -15.59
CA LYS A 258 20.69 6.96 -14.69
C LYS A 258 19.37 6.16 -14.62
N THR A 259 18.94 5.62 -15.75
CA THR A 259 17.74 4.77 -15.82
C THR A 259 17.94 3.46 -15.05
N ALA A 260 19.11 2.82 -15.22
CA ALA A 260 19.48 1.63 -14.47
C ALA A 260 19.59 1.90 -12.95
N TRP A 261 20.23 3.01 -12.57
CA TRP A 261 20.30 3.45 -11.18
C TRP A 261 18.91 3.67 -10.58
N LYS A 262 18.02 4.39 -11.28
CA LYS A 262 16.64 4.59 -10.82
C LYS A 262 15.90 3.27 -10.62
N ARG A 263 16.10 2.30 -11.52
CA ARG A 263 15.50 0.96 -11.38
C ARG A 263 16.01 0.25 -10.12
N PHE A 264 17.33 0.24 -9.92
CA PHE A 264 17.94 -0.31 -8.71
C PHE A 264 17.43 0.40 -7.44
N ALA A 265 17.47 1.73 -7.40
CA ALA A 265 17.03 2.53 -6.27
C ALA A 265 15.53 2.37 -5.96
N THR A 266 14.70 1.97 -6.93
CA THR A 266 13.27 1.72 -6.72
C THR A 266 13.02 0.38 -6.02
N GLY A 267 13.82 -0.65 -6.32
CA GLY A 267 13.68 -1.99 -5.74
C GLY A 267 15.03 -2.67 -5.52
N PRO A 268 15.84 -2.24 -4.54
CA PRO A 268 17.21 -2.72 -4.38
C PRO A 268 17.28 -4.18 -3.94
N ASP A 269 16.26 -4.70 -3.24
CA ASP A 269 16.18 -6.10 -2.82
C ASP A 269 16.14 -7.10 -3.98
N ARG A 270 15.75 -6.65 -5.19
CA ARG A 270 15.79 -7.48 -6.41
C ARG A 270 17.23 -7.79 -6.87
N TYR A 271 18.21 -7.00 -6.41
CA TYR A 271 19.59 -7.06 -6.88
C TYR A 271 20.57 -7.12 -5.68
N PRO A 272 20.50 -8.16 -4.83
CA PRO A 272 21.18 -8.20 -3.54
C PRO A 272 22.71 -8.08 -3.64
N GLY A 273 23.31 -8.52 -4.75
CA GLY A 273 24.77 -8.47 -4.95
C GLY A 273 25.30 -7.08 -5.27
N LEU A 274 24.46 -6.16 -5.76
CA LEU A 274 24.89 -4.81 -6.14
C LEU A 274 25.44 -4.00 -4.97
N THR A 275 24.95 -4.21 -3.74
CA THR A 275 25.46 -3.49 -2.56
C THR A 275 26.96 -3.76 -2.34
N ASN A 276 27.37 -5.02 -2.42
CA ASN A 276 28.78 -5.41 -2.25
C ASN A 276 29.61 -5.00 -3.47
N LEU A 277 29.05 -5.10 -4.67
CA LEU A 277 29.76 -4.73 -5.89
C LEU A 277 30.02 -3.22 -5.97
N LEU A 278 29.02 -2.37 -5.65
CA LEU A 278 29.18 -0.92 -5.58
C LEU A 278 30.23 -0.50 -4.53
N ARG A 279 30.29 -1.21 -3.40
CA ARG A 279 31.36 -0.99 -2.41
C ARG A 279 32.75 -1.22 -3.03
N GLN A 280 32.93 -2.28 -3.79
CA GLN A 280 34.22 -2.60 -4.41
C GLN A 280 34.57 -1.65 -5.56
N ALA A 281 33.56 -1.13 -6.25
CA ALA A 281 33.70 -0.33 -7.46
C ALA A 281 33.84 1.19 -7.23
N LYS A 282 33.79 1.67 -5.98
CA LYS A 282 33.92 3.10 -5.69
C LYS A 282 35.28 3.64 -6.21
N PRO A 283 35.30 4.64 -7.11
CA PRO A 283 36.54 5.22 -7.63
C PRO A 283 37.41 5.80 -6.51
N LYS A 284 38.74 5.60 -6.63
CA LYS A 284 39.70 6.31 -5.77
C LYS A 284 39.89 7.74 -6.31
N PRO A 285 39.93 8.77 -5.44
CA PRO A 285 40.18 10.15 -5.87
C PRO A 285 41.52 10.24 -6.61
N LYS A 286 41.54 10.90 -7.78
CA LYS A 286 42.67 10.82 -8.69
C LYS A 286 43.86 11.71 -8.31
N LYS A 287 43.76 12.66 -7.37
CA LYS A 287 44.91 13.48 -6.89
C LYS A 287 44.71 14.10 -5.49
N GLY A 288 45.15 13.42 -4.43
CA GLY A 288 45.24 13.99 -3.07
C GLY A 288 43.90 14.55 -2.52
N PRO A 289 43.86 15.16 -1.32
CA PRO A 289 42.67 15.83 -0.84
C PRO A 289 42.51 17.17 -1.58
N GLY A 290 41.97 17.13 -2.80
CA GLY A 290 41.56 18.31 -3.54
C GLY A 290 40.26 18.88 -2.96
N LEU A 291 40.13 20.21 -2.95
CA LEU A 291 38.99 20.97 -2.40
C LEU A 291 37.61 20.65 -3.03
N PHE A 292 37.55 19.79 -4.06
CA PHE A 292 36.35 19.48 -4.85
C PHE A 292 36.17 17.96 -5.13
N ASP A 293 36.97 17.08 -4.54
CA ASP A 293 36.93 15.61 -4.79
C ASP A 293 36.03 14.83 -3.80
N SER A 294 35.35 15.51 -2.88
CA SER A 294 34.58 14.91 -1.78
C SER A 294 33.12 15.38 -1.74
N GLN A 295 32.38 15.24 -2.84
CA GLN A 295 30.93 15.37 -2.78
C GLN A 295 30.35 14.00 -2.46
N GLU A 296 29.76 13.85 -1.27
CA GLU A 296 29.02 12.66 -0.89
C GLU A 296 28.01 12.30 -1.98
N SER A 297 27.98 11.03 -2.38
CA SER A 297 27.05 10.55 -3.41
C SER A 297 26.10 9.52 -2.82
N GLU A 298 24.84 9.60 -3.25
CA GLU A 298 23.83 8.59 -2.94
C GLU A 298 24.20 7.19 -3.43
N ALA A 299 25.15 7.11 -4.37
CA ALA A 299 25.49 5.90 -5.07
C ALA A 299 26.43 4.95 -4.33
N TRP A 300 27.13 5.43 -3.31
CA TRP A 300 28.18 4.65 -2.64
C TRP A 300 27.81 4.31 -1.21
N PRO A 301 27.81 3.02 -0.81
CA PRO A 301 27.45 2.65 0.56
C PRO A 301 28.43 3.23 1.58
N GLN A 302 29.70 3.44 1.20
CA GLN A 302 30.71 4.03 2.07
C GLN A 302 30.42 5.50 2.42
N ASP A 303 29.82 6.28 1.52
CA ASP A 303 29.49 7.69 1.81
C ASP A 303 28.37 7.77 2.85
N ASN A 304 27.36 6.89 2.73
CA ASN A 304 26.34 6.78 3.75
C ASN A 304 26.90 6.32 5.11
N GLU A 305 27.86 5.40 5.12
CA GLU A 305 28.51 4.94 6.35
C GLU A 305 29.31 6.05 7.04
N VAL A 306 30.04 6.86 6.27
CA VAL A 306 30.72 8.06 6.77
C VAL A 306 29.69 9.02 7.35
N GLY A 307 28.61 9.32 6.62
CA GLY A 307 27.55 10.19 7.10
C GLY A 307 26.85 9.68 8.37
N GLU A 308 26.64 8.37 8.52
CA GLU A 308 26.14 7.77 9.79
C GLU A 308 27.17 7.93 10.92
N ALA A 309 28.46 7.72 10.66
CA ALA A 309 29.50 7.85 11.67
C ALA A 309 29.69 9.30 12.14
N GLU A 310 29.68 10.26 11.22
CA GLU A 310 29.75 11.69 11.52
C GLU A 310 28.52 12.15 12.29
N LEU A 311 27.32 11.74 11.87
CA LEU A 311 26.09 12.06 12.58
C LEU A 311 26.10 11.48 14.00
N ARG A 312 26.55 10.23 14.18
CA ARG A 312 26.68 9.62 15.51
C ARG A 312 27.58 10.44 16.43
N GLN A 313 28.76 10.83 15.95
CA GLN A 313 29.69 11.62 16.73
C GLN A 313 29.11 13.00 17.05
N ALA A 314 28.49 13.65 16.06
CA ALA A 314 27.86 14.95 16.26
C ALA A 314 26.75 14.89 17.31
N LEU A 315 25.94 13.83 17.36
CA LEU A 315 24.90 13.62 18.37
C LEU A 315 25.47 13.45 19.79
N LEU A 316 26.59 12.73 19.92
CA LEU A 316 27.30 12.59 21.19
C LEU A 316 27.87 13.93 21.67
N ASP A 317 28.44 14.72 20.76
CA ASP A 317 29.04 16.01 21.11
C ASP A 317 28.00 17.03 21.64
N LEU A 318 26.72 16.89 21.27
CA LEU A 318 25.62 17.76 21.73
C LEU A 318 25.48 17.79 23.26
N THR A 319 25.81 16.70 23.96
CA THR A 319 25.58 16.59 25.41
C THR A 319 26.47 17.52 26.23
N THR A 320 27.49 18.10 25.60
CA THR A 320 28.40 19.07 26.23
C THR A 320 27.91 20.52 26.10
N SER A 321 26.95 20.77 25.22
CA SER A 321 26.46 22.12 24.90
C SER A 321 25.19 22.46 25.68
N PRO A 322 24.88 23.75 25.95
CA PRO A 322 23.61 24.16 26.51
C PRO A 322 22.40 23.67 25.68
N VAL A 323 21.30 23.29 26.35
CA VAL A 323 20.11 22.71 25.69
C VAL A 323 19.57 23.56 24.51
N PRO A 324 19.47 24.90 24.58
CA PRO A 324 19.03 25.70 23.44
C PRO A 324 19.94 25.59 22.22
N GLU A 325 21.26 25.51 22.43
CA GLU A 325 22.24 25.34 21.35
C GLU A 325 22.18 23.92 20.78
N ALA A 326 22.02 22.91 21.64
CA ALA A 326 21.82 21.53 21.20
C ALA A 326 20.58 21.39 20.31
N ARG A 327 19.44 22.01 20.66
CA ARG A 327 18.22 22.03 19.83
C ARG A 327 18.46 22.65 18.46
N LYS A 328 19.17 23.78 18.41
CA LYS A 328 19.53 24.43 17.14
C LYS A 328 20.40 23.50 16.30
N ARG A 329 21.41 22.89 16.90
CA ARG A 329 22.33 21.99 16.21
C ARG A 329 21.64 20.73 15.68
N ILE A 330 20.68 20.17 16.41
CA ILE A 330 19.87 19.04 15.92
C ILE A 330 19.10 19.42 14.63
N ALA A 331 18.53 20.62 14.56
CA ALA A 331 17.83 21.08 13.35
C ALA A 331 18.77 21.24 12.15
N GLU A 332 20.02 21.68 12.38
CA GLU A 332 21.06 21.74 11.34
C GLU A 332 21.47 20.33 10.87
N LEU A 333 21.63 19.39 11.80
CA LEU A 333 21.94 17.99 11.47
C LEU A 333 20.82 17.34 10.65
N GLU A 334 19.56 17.59 11.02
CA GLU A 334 18.40 17.14 10.23
C GLU A 334 18.43 17.73 8.83
N ALA A 335 18.67 19.03 8.67
CA ALA A 335 18.74 19.65 7.34
C ALA A 335 19.86 19.04 6.47
N ASN A 336 21.01 18.72 7.06
CA ASN A 336 22.15 18.16 6.35
C ASN A 336 21.96 16.69 5.97
N HIS A 337 21.35 15.88 6.84
CA HIS A 337 21.21 14.44 6.63
C HIS A 337 19.83 14.02 6.08
N ALA A 338 18.85 14.93 6.00
CA ALA A 338 17.53 14.64 5.44
C ALA A 338 17.55 13.98 4.04
N PRO A 339 18.38 14.43 3.08
CA PRO A 339 18.43 13.81 1.75
C PRO A 339 18.82 12.32 1.78
N ARG A 340 19.55 11.89 2.80
CA ARG A 340 20.02 10.50 2.93
C ARG A 340 18.89 9.50 3.14
N ARG A 341 17.70 9.94 3.57
CA ARG A 341 16.51 9.09 3.68
C ARG A 341 15.92 8.71 2.32
N GLU A 342 16.23 9.45 1.26
CA GLU A 342 15.81 9.13 -0.11
C GLU A 342 16.82 8.23 -0.84
N TRP A 343 18.02 8.05 -0.28
CA TRP A 343 19.05 7.20 -0.85
C TRP A 343 18.64 5.73 -0.78
N VAL A 344 19.19 4.93 -1.69
CA VAL A 344 18.95 3.47 -1.74
C VAL A 344 19.28 2.78 -0.40
N TRP A 345 20.26 3.30 0.34
CA TRP A 345 20.70 2.77 1.63
C TRP A 345 19.64 2.86 2.71
N ALA A 346 18.80 3.90 2.69
CA ALA A 346 17.71 4.03 3.64
C ALA A 346 16.65 2.93 3.46
N LYS A 347 16.33 2.57 2.20
CA LYS A 347 15.43 1.45 1.87
C LYS A 347 15.99 0.10 2.30
N LEU A 348 17.31 -0.04 2.26
CA LEU A 348 18.05 -1.22 2.74
C LEU A 348 18.29 -1.21 4.26
N GLY A 349 17.71 -0.26 5.01
CA GLY A 349 17.86 -0.18 6.47
C GLY A 349 19.27 0.25 6.95
N ARG A 350 20.06 0.90 6.10
CA ARG A 350 21.46 1.28 6.36
C ARG A 350 21.65 2.76 6.74
N SER A 351 20.57 3.53 6.89
CA SER A 351 20.61 4.94 7.28
C SER A 351 19.78 5.23 8.56
N PRO A 352 19.94 4.45 9.64
CA PRO A 352 19.08 4.56 10.82
C PRO A 352 19.19 5.92 11.53
N LEU A 353 20.37 6.52 11.63
CA LEU A 353 20.53 7.83 12.28
C LEU A 353 19.92 8.96 11.45
N ALA A 354 19.93 8.85 10.12
CA ALA A 354 19.21 9.80 9.26
C ALA A 354 17.68 9.78 9.51
N TYR A 355 17.10 8.64 9.91
CA TYR A 355 15.72 8.59 10.38
C TYR A 355 15.58 9.11 11.82
N ALA A 356 16.49 8.74 12.72
CA ALA A 356 16.45 9.18 14.11
C ALA A 356 16.52 10.70 14.24
N VAL A 357 17.38 11.38 13.46
CA VAL A 357 17.58 12.83 13.55
C VAL A 357 16.34 13.63 13.12
N ARG A 358 15.48 13.08 12.24
CA ARG A 358 14.15 13.67 11.93
C ARG A 358 13.27 13.75 13.17
N HIS A 359 13.25 12.67 13.94
CA HIS A 359 12.47 12.57 15.16
C HIS A 359 13.11 13.40 16.28
N LEU A 360 14.45 13.42 16.39
CA LEU A 360 15.15 14.31 17.31
C LEU A 360 14.90 15.80 16.98
N ALA A 361 14.80 16.19 15.71
CA ALA A 361 14.46 17.55 15.34
C ALA A 361 13.02 17.91 15.74
N THR A 362 12.09 16.97 15.61
CA THR A 362 10.71 17.14 16.11
C THR A 362 10.68 17.29 17.63
N LEU A 363 11.46 16.47 18.35
CA LEU A 363 11.64 16.58 19.80
C LEU A 363 12.26 17.93 20.20
N ALA A 364 13.32 18.35 19.49
CA ALA A 364 13.99 19.62 19.73
C ALA A 364 13.05 20.82 19.52
N ASP A 365 12.18 20.76 18.51
CA ASP A 365 11.17 21.79 18.26
C ASP A 365 10.06 21.79 19.31
N ALA A 366 9.47 20.64 19.61
CA ALA A 366 8.40 20.49 20.59
C ALA A 366 8.83 20.94 21.99
N THR A 367 10.08 20.70 22.36
CA THR A 367 10.63 21.06 23.69
C THR A 367 11.11 22.52 23.80
N LYS A 368 11.03 23.33 22.72
CA LYS A 368 11.28 24.78 22.81
C LYS A 368 10.29 25.47 23.74
N ALA A 369 9.02 25.06 23.67
CA ALA A 369 7.98 25.53 24.55
C ALA A 369 8.06 24.78 25.88
N ALA A 370 8.12 25.51 26.99
CA ALA A 370 8.03 24.91 28.32
C ALA A 370 6.64 24.28 28.51
N LEU A 371 6.60 23.12 29.14
CA LEU A 371 5.36 22.46 29.51
C LEU A 371 4.83 23.10 30.81
N GLY A 372 4.25 24.30 30.68
CA GLY A 372 3.80 25.15 31.80
C GLY A 372 2.39 25.72 31.63
N GLY A 373 1.91 26.41 32.65
CA GLY A 373 0.57 27.01 32.68
C GLY A 373 0.29 27.74 33.99
N ALA A 374 -0.73 28.61 33.99
CA ALA A 374 -1.16 29.29 35.20
C ALA A 374 -1.90 28.32 36.13
N THR A 375 -2.73 27.44 35.57
CA THR A 375 -3.48 26.39 36.29
C THR A 375 -3.09 24.99 35.82
N ALA A 376 -3.51 23.95 36.56
CA ALA A 376 -3.34 22.57 36.11
C ALA A 376 -4.11 22.32 34.79
N ALA A 377 -5.31 22.88 34.64
CA ALA A 377 -6.11 22.77 33.42
C ALA A 377 -5.42 23.39 32.19
N ASP A 378 -4.73 24.54 32.35
CA ASP A 378 -3.94 25.13 31.26
C ASP A 378 -2.80 24.23 30.81
N MET A 379 -2.12 23.57 31.75
CA MET A 379 -1.05 22.63 31.45
C MET A 379 -1.57 21.40 30.70
N VAL A 380 -2.72 20.86 31.11
CA VAL A 380 -3.37 19.74 30.42
C VAL A 380 -3.71 20.10 28.98
N ARG A 381 -4.29 21.29 28.76
CA ARG A 381 -4.61 21.78 27.41
C ARG A 381 -3.33 21.89 26.56
N THR A 382 -2.29 22.53 27.07
CA THR A 382 -0.99 22.64 26.39
C THR A 382 -0.40 21.27 26.03
N TYR A 383 -0.52 20.29 26.94
CA TYR A 383 -0.05 18.94 26.70
C TYR A 383 -0.86 18.22 25.62
N ALA A 384 -2.19 18.24 25.71
CA ALA A 384 -3.10 17.57 24.79
C ALA A 384 -3.07 18.18 23.37
N GLU A 385 -2.88 19.50 23.25
CA GLU A 385 -2.84 20.20 21.95
C GLU A 385 -1.50 20.04 21.23
N GLY A 386 -0.39 19.80 21.94
CA GLY A 386 0.91 19.66 21.30
C GLY A 386 2.05 19.08 22.12
N GLY A 387 2.02 19.19 23.46
CA GLY A 387 3.10 18.68 24.31
C GLY A 387 3.39 17.19 24.14
N TRP A 388 2.37 16.36 23.89
CA TRP A 388 2.52 14.93 23.62
C TRP A 388 3.46 14.60 22.44
N ARG A 389 3.66 15.54 21.51
CA ARG A 389 4.55 15.34 20.35
C ARG A 389 6.01 15.17 20.75
N ALA A 390 6.43 15.77 21.87
CA ALA A 390 7.77 15.55 22.40
C ALA A 390 7.94 14.07 22.81
N ASP A 391 6.95 13.52 23.51
CA ASP A 391 6.96 12.13 23.97
C ASP A 391 6.93 11.15 22.77
N ALA A 392 6.09 11.43 21.76
CA ALA A 392 6.01 10.65 20.52
C ALA A 392 7.36 10.64 19.77
N ALA A 393 7.95 11.83 19.59
CA ALA A 393 9.20 12.01 18.87
C ALA A 393 10.39 11.35 19.58
N MET A 394 10.39 11.37 20.91
CA MET A 394 11.38 10.65 21.71
C MET A 394 11.32 9.14 21.45
N LEU A 395 10.12 8.54 21.48
CA LEU A 395 9.96 7.11 21.19
C LEU A 395 10.37 6.77 19.75
N ASP A 396 9.95 7.57 18.77
CA ASP A 396 10.27 7.31 17.35
C ASP A 396 11.78 7.44 17.06
N ALA A 397 12.48 8.37 17.73
CA ALA A 397 13.93 8.49 17.63
C ALA A 397 14.65 7.24 18.13
N ILE A 398 14.27 6.74 19.32
CA ILE A 398 14.85 5.51 19.90
C ILE A 398 14.51 4.29 19.05
N ALA A 399 13.28 4.20 18.54
CA ALA A 399 12.84 3.09 17.71
C ALA A 399 13.58 2.98 16.37
N SER A 400 14.14 4.10 15.87
CA SER A 400 14.85 4.17 14.59
C SER A 400 16.22 3.50 14.59
N VAL A 401 16.80 3.20 15.76
CA VAL A 401 18.17 2.70 15.92
C VAL A 401 18.20 1.33 16.61
N THR A 402 19.07 0.44 16.13
CA THR A 402 19.17 -0.94 16.63
C THR A 402 20.59 -1.33 17.03
N ILE A 403 21.60 -0.73 16.40
CA ILE A 403 23.01 -0.96 16.69
C ILE A 403 23.37 -0.23 18.00
N PRO A 404 24.11 -0.86 18.94
CA PRO A 404 24.40 -0.28 20.25
C PRO A 404 24.98 1.14 20.20
N GLN A 405 25.96 1.41 19.33
CA GLN A 405 26.60 2.73 19.27
C GLN A 405 25.64 3.84 18.79
N ASP A 406 24.71 3.52 17.89
CA ASP A 406 23.70 4.48 17.41
C ASP A 406 22.65 4.73 18.50
N ARG A 407 22.23 3.66 19.18
CA ARG A 407 21.31 3.74 20.31
C ARG A 407 21.88 4.60 21.42
N ASP A 408 23.14 4.39 21.79
CA ASP A 408 23.78 5.15 22.86
C ASP A 408 23.86 6.64 22.50
N ALA A 409 24.18 7.00 21.25
CA ALA A 409 24.18 8.38 20.78
C ALA A 409 22.79 9.02 20.82
N VAL A 410 21.77 8.35 20.27
CA VAL A 410 20.38 8.86 20.29
C VAL A 410 19.85 8.99 21.71
N CYS A 411 20.05 7.98 22.56
CA CYS A 411 19.62 8.01 23.96
C CYS A 411 20.29 9.15 24.74
N ALA A 412 21.58 9.40 24.51
CA ALA A 412 22.29 10.51 25.14
C ALA A 412 21.74 11.87 24.70
N THR A 413 21.47 12.06 23.40
CA THR A 413 20.82 13.29 22.90
C THR A 413 19.40 13.46 23.45
N VAL A 414 18.61 12.38 23.50
CA VAL A 414 17.25 12.39 24.10
C VAL A 414 17.34 12.82 25.56
N ALA A 415 18.16 12.16 26.37
CA ALA A 415 18.30 12.49 27.80
C ALA A 415 18.68 13.97 27.98
N HIS A 416 19.60 14.49 27.18
CA HIS A 416 20.04 15.88 27.25
C HIS A 416 18.93 16.91 26.96
N VAL A 417 18.09 16.67 25.95
CA VAL A 417 17.07 17.64 25.51
C VAL A 417 15.71 17.44 26.18
N TYR A 418 15.31 16.19 26.39
CA TYR A 418 13.98 15.81 26.86
C TYR A 418 13.88 15.79 28.39
N GLN A 419 14.90 15.29 29.10
CA GLN A 419 14.84 15.14 30.56
C GLN A 419 14.59 16.46 31.29
N PRO A 420 15.26 17.59 30.98
CA PRO A 420 15.00 18.85 31.66
C PRO A 420 13.58 19.35 31.41
N TRP A 421 13.10 19.26 30.16
CA TRP A 421 11.74 19.66 29.79
C TRP A 421 10.67 18.85 30.54
N LEU A 422 10.86 17.54 30.62
CA LEU A 422 9.95 16.63 31.30
C LEU A 422 9.95 16.87 32.82
N ARG A 423 11.14 17.01 33.43
CA ARG A 423 11.31 17.31 34.86
C ARG A 423 10.62 18.62 35.23
N ASP A 424 10.96 19.70 34.54
CA ASP A 424 10.47 21.04 34.86
C ASP A 424 8.94 21.10 34.69
N GLY A 425 8.40 20.45 33.65
CA GLY A 425 6.95 20.32 33.44
C GLY A 425 6.25 19.53 34.55
N ALA A 426 6.82 18.40 34.98
CA ALA A 426 6.28 17.62 36.09
C ALA A 426 6.31 18.37 37.42
N GLU A 427 7.38 19.10 37.72
CA GLU A 427 7.49 19.91 38.95
C GLU A 427 6.46 21.04 38.98
N VAL A 428 6.28 21.77 37.88
CA VAL A 428 5.25 22.81 37.79
C VAL A 428 3.86 22.19 37.90
N PHE A 429 3.61 21.06 37.23
CA PHE A 429 2.33 20.36 37.32
C PHE A 429 2.02 19.94 38.76
N GLN A 430 2.99 19.38 39.48
CA GLN A 430 2.86 19.03 40.89
C GLN A 430 2.51 20.27 41.74
N GLN A 431 3.21 21.38 41.56
CA GLN A 431 2.90 22.63 42.29
C GLN A 431 1.47 23.12 42.04
N ARG A 432 0.98 23.02 40.79
CA ARG A 432 -0.39 23.40 40.44
C ARG A 432 -1.41 22.45 41.06
N VAL A 433 -1.18 21.14 40.98
CA VAL A 433 -2.07 20.13 41.56
C VAL A 433 -2.14 20.23 43.09
N MET A 434 -1.06 20.64 43.75
CA MET A 434 -1.08 20.89 45.21
C MET A 434 -1.96 22.08 45.60
N THR A 435 -2.15 23.04 44.69
CA THR A 435 -3.01 24.22 44.92
C THR A 435 -4.44 23.95 44.47
N GLU A 436 -4.60 23.28 43.33
CA GLU A 436 -5.85 22.92 42.69
C GLU A 436 -5.82 21.40 42.39
N PRO A 437 -6.30 20.56 43.33
CA PRO A 437 -6.26 19.12 43.18
C PRO A 437 -6.98 18.62 41.93
N LEU A 438 -6.45 17.56 41.31
CA LEU A 438 -7.15 16.89 40.21
C LEU A 438 -8.50 16.36 40.69
N PRO A 439 -9.51 16.27 39.81
CA PRO A 439 -10.84 15.80 40.20
C PRO A 439 -10.80 14.43 40.89
N GLY A 440 -11.45 14.29 42.04
CA GLY A 440 -11.56 13.03 42.77
C GLY A 440 -12.58 12.04 42.17
N SER A 441 -13.03 11.09 42.98
CA SER A 441 -14.02 10.06 42.62
C SER A 441 -15.43 10.59 42.37
N SER A 442 -15.71 11.84 42.76
CA SER A 442 -16.96 12.54 42.44
C SER A 442 -17.15 12.80 40.94
N VAL A 443 -16.05 12.85 40.16
CA VAL A 443 -16.09 13.03 38.71
C VAL A 443 -15.84 11.69 38.02
N ARG A 444 -16.86 11.17 37.32
CA ARG A 444 -16.75 9.91 36.56
C ARG A 444 -15.70 10.01 35.46
N ARG A 445 -14.88 8.97 35.31
CA ARG A 445 -13.88 8.89 34.22
C ARG A 445 -14.45 8.36 32.93
N LEU A 446 -15.42 7.46 33.02
CA LEU A 446 -16.17 6.95 31.89
C LEU A 446 -17.60 7.48 31.94
N GLY A 447 -18.04 8.11 30.85
CA GLY A 447 -19.43 8.51 30.66
C GLY A 447 -20.35 7.31 30.42
N ASP A 448 -21.65 7.57 30.23
CA ASP A 448 -22.61 6.50 29.99
C ASP A 448 -22.25 5.70 28.73
N VAL A 449 -22.39 4.38 28.82
CA VAL A 449 -22.11 3.44 27.72
C VAL A 449 -23.45 2.94 27.18
N PRO A 450 -23.84 3.33 25.95
CA PRO A 450 -25.09 2.86 25.35
C PRO A 450 -24.98 1.40 24.90
N SER A 451 -26.11 0.81 24.50
CA SER A 451 -26.11 -0.50 23.83
C SER A 451 -25.38 -0.42 22.48
N SER A 452 -24.83 -1.54 22.05
CA SER A 452 -23.94 -1.66 20.89
C SER A 452 -22.60 -0.91 21.01
N THR A 453 -22.14 -0.70 22.25
CA THR A 453 -20.80 -0.19 22.54
C THR A 453 -19.94 -1.24 23.27
N CYS A 454 -18.76 -1.51 22.73
CA CYS A 454 -17.72 -2.29 23.38
C CYS A 454 -16.71 -1.36 24.03
N VAL A 455 -16.52 -1.46 25.35
CA VAL A 455 -15.45 -0.74 26.06
C VAL A 455 -14.19 -1.60 25.99
N LEU A 456 -13.16 -1.09 25.31
CA LEU A 456 -11.86 -1.72 25.19
C LEU A 456 -10.87 -1.02 26.12
N PHE A 457 -10.46 -1.71 27.17
CA PHE A 457 -9.42 -1.25 28.08
C PHE A 457 -8.03 -1.60 27.53
N ALA A 458 -7.22 -0.58 27.32
CA ALA A 458 -5.81 -0.68 26.97
C ALA A 458 -4.95 -0.26 28.16
N ASP A 459 -4.06 -1.14 28.62
CA ASP A 459 -3.22 -0.93 29.81
C ASP A 459 -2.00 -0.06 29.47
N GLY A 460 -1.92 1.16 30.03
CA GLY A 460 -0.81 2.08 29.79
C GLY A 460 -0.81 2.80 28.43
N LEU A 461 -1.96 3.04 27.81
CA LEU A 461 -2.06 3.79 26.54
C LEU A 461 -1.84 5.30 26.78
N ARG A 462 -0.58 5.74 26.81
CA ARG A 462 -0.21 7.15 26.97
C ARG A 462 -0.75 8.02 25.83
N TYR A 463 -0.91 9.33 26.05
CA TYR A 463 -1.57 10.24 25.12
C TYR A 463 -0.99 10.25 23.70
N ASP A 464 0.33 10.23 23.56
CA ASP A 464 1.04 10.11 22.29
C ASP A 464 0.75 8.78 21.56
N LEU A 465 0.58 7.69 22.31
CA LEU A 465 0.14 6.41 21.77
C LEU A 465 -1.32 6.44 21.33
N GLY A 466 -2.18 7.14 22.07
CA GLY A 466 -3.56 7.41 21.67
C GLY A 466 -3.64 8.16 20.34
N GLU A 467 -2.78 9.16 20.13
CA GLU A 467 -2.67 9.88 18.85
C GLU A 467 -2.13 9.00 17.72
N LYS A 468 -1.14 8.13 17.99
CA LYS A 468 -0.67 7.12 17.03
C LYS A 468 -1.77 6.15 16.65
N LEU A 469 -2.56 5.66 17.62
CA LEU A 469 -3.71 4.80 17.38
C LEU A 469 -4.78 5.50 16.55
N ARG A 470 -5.12 6.74 16.90
CA ARG A 470 -6.07 7.59 16.14
C ARG A 470 -5.63 7.76 14.69
N ALA A 471 -4.34 8.02 14.46
CA ALA A 471 -3.77 8.15 13.12
C ALA A 471 -3.80 6.81 12.36
N ALA A 472 -3.45 5.69 13.01
CA ALA A 472 -3.43 4.36 12.42
C ALA A 472 -4.83 3.86 12.02
N LEU A 473 -5.88 4.30 12.71
CA LEU A 473 -7.28 4.00 12.39
C LEU A 473 -7.85 4.85 11.24
N SER A 474 -7.21 5.97 10.90
CA SER A 474 -7.71 6.90 9.90
C SER A 474 -7.89 6.23 8.53
N GLY A 475 -9.10 6.30 7.99
CA GLY A 475 -9.45 5.69 6.69
C GLY A 475 -9.71 4.18 6.73
N ARG A 476 -9.53 3.51 7.89
CA ARG A 476 -9.80 2.07 8.08
C ARG A 476 -11.14 1.82 8.77
N VAL A 477 -11.55 2.73 9.65
CA VAL A 477 -12.81 2.68 10.41
C VAL A 477 -13.66 3.92 10.11
N GLY A 478 -14.81 4.05 10.78
CA GLY A 478 -15.64 5.24 10.70
C GLY A 478 -15.04 6.44 11.43
N GLN A 479 -15.89 7.24 12.07
CA GLN A 479 -15.44 8.40 12.82
C GLN A 479 -14.63 8.00 14.05
N VAL A 480 -13.45 8.61 14.22
CA VAL A 480 -12.66 8.50 15.45
C VAL A 480 -12.68 9.85 16.16
N ALA A 481 -13.31 9.90 17.33
CA ALA A 481 -13.26 11.04 18.24
C ALA A 481 -12.31 10.72 19.39
N MET A 482 -11.47 11.67 19.79
CA MET A 482 -10.53 11.53 20.90
C MET A 482 -10.67 12.70 21.86
N THR A 483 -10.76 12.39 23.15
CA THR A 483 -10.74 13.35 24.26
C THR A 483 -9.64 12.96 25.25
N HIS A 484 -9.38 13.83 26.22
CA HIS A 484 -8.50 13.50 27.35
C HIS A 484 -9.33 13.32 28.62
N HIS A 485 -8.83 12.49 29.53
CA HIS A 485 -9.35 12.31 30.88
C HIS A 485 -8.20 12.30 31.89
N TYR A 486 -8.53 12.50 33.17
CA TYR A 486 -7.58 12.38 34.26
C TYR A 486 -7.49 10.94 34.74
N ALA A 487 -6.28 10.40 34.86
CA ALA A 487 -6.04 9.16 35.59
C ALA A 487 -6.53 9.28 37.05
N ALA A 488 -6.91 8.16 37.67
CA ALA A 488 -7.08 8.14 39.11
C ALA A 488 -5.72 8.18 39.80
N LEU A 489 -5.66 8.73 41.00
CA LEU A 489 -4.43 8.90 41.75
C LEU A 489 -4.34 7.93 42.95
N PRO A 490 -3.20 7.24 43.17
CA PRO A 490 -2.02 7.23 42.31
C PRO A 490 -2.32 6.55 40.97
N SER A 491 -1.58 6.94 39.94
CA SER A 491 -1.72 6.49 38.54
C SER A 491 -1.18 5.07 38.34
N VAL A 492 -1.65 4.13 39.17
CA VAL A 492 -1.31 2.71 39.15
C VAL A 492 -2.54 1.89 38.79
N THR A 493 -2.35 0.81 38.02
CA THR A 493 -3.43 -0.06 37.52
C THR A 493 -4.44 -0.48 38.60
N PRO A 494 -4.04 -0.93 39.82
CA PRO A 494 -5.00 -1.32 40.86
C PRO A 494 -5.98 -0.21 41.26
N THR A 495 -5.54 1.06 41.21
CA THR A 495 -6.36 2.22 41.53
C THR A 495 -7.11 2.75 40.30
N ALA A 496 -6.43 2.87 39.17
CA ALA A 496 -6.92 3.63 38.02
C ALA A 496 -7.79 2.82 37.04
N LYS A 497 -7.52 1.53 36.84
CA LYS A 497 -8.38 0.68 36.00
C LYS A 497 -9.83 0.59 36.52
N PRO A 498 -10.08 0.37 37.83
CA PRO A 498 -11.45 0.37 38.33
C PRO A 498 -12.15 1.72 38.16
N ALA A 499 -11.41 2.84 38.18
CA ALA A 499 -11.97 4.19 38.09
C ALA A 499 -12.47 4.54 36.68
N VAL A 500 -11.87 3.96 35.64
CA VAL A 500 -12.29 4.11 34.24
C VAL A 500 -13.27 3.03 33.78
N SER A 501 -13.75 2.20 34.71
CA SER A 501 -14.72 1.15 34.41
C SER A 501 -16.18 1.65 34.46
N PRO A 502 -17.11 0.99 33.76
CA PRO A 502 -18.55 1.28 33.89
C PRO A 502 -19.13 1.05 35.30
N VAL A 503 -18.40 0.35 36.16
CA VAL A 503 -18.83 -0.04 37.51
C VAL A 503 -18.11 0.77 38.60
N ALA A 504 -17.39 1.84 38.24
CA ALA A 504 -16.69 2.70 39.18
C ALA A 504 -17.57 3.19 40.35
N GLY A 505 -18.86 3.46 40.09
CA GLY A 505 -19.81 3.87 41.13
C GLY A 505 -20.20 2.78 42.15
N LYS A 506 -19.82 1.53 41.92
CA LYS A 506 -20.01 0.39 42.86
C LYS A 506 -18.74 0.10 43.68
N ILE A 507 -17.73 0.96 43.58
CA ILE A 507 -16.39 0.76 44.14
C ILE A 507 -16.08 1.95 45.07
N GLY A 508 -15.41 1.68 46.18
CA GLY A 508 -15.04 2.69 47.18
C GLY A 508 -13.74 2.32 47.90
N GLY A 509 -13.21 3.24 48.70
CA GLY A 509 -12.04 3.00 49.55
C GLY A 509 -12.41 2.85 51.02
N SER A 510 -11.57 2.14 51.77
CA SER A 510 -11.70 2.01 53.23
C SER A 510 -10.37 2.29 53.92
N VAL A 511 -9.29 1.64 53.46
CA VAL A 511 -7.89 1.92 53.82
C VAL A 511 -7.04 1.52 52.61
N ALA A 512 -6.12 2.36 52.13
CA ALA A 512 -5.20 1.90 51.08
C ALA A 512 -4.35 0.76 51.65
N GLY A 513 -4.58 -0.45 51.14
CA GLY A 513 -3.78 -1.63 51.48
C GLY A 513 -2.35 -1.53 50.97
N LEU A 514 -1.59 -2.62 51.09
CA LEU A 514 -0.22 -2.67 50.58
C LEU A 514 -0.13 -2.52 49.05
N ASP A 515 -1.24 -2.77 48.35
CA ASP A 515 -1.31 -2.91 46.89
C ASP A 515 -2.23 -1.89 46.18
N PHE A 516 -2.67 -0.83 46.88
CA PHE A 516 -3.54 0.22 46.31
C PHE A 516 -4.87 -0.30 45.69
N LEU A 517 -5.38 -1.42 46.20
CA LEU A 517 -6.63 -2.02 45.78
C LEU A 517 -7.83 -1.35 46.48
N PRO A 518 -8.87 -0.93 45.73
CA PRO A 518 -10.11 -0.49 46.32
C PRO A 518 -10.97 -1.68 46.78
N ALA A 519 -12.15 -1.39 47.31
CA ALA A 519 -13.12 -2.38 47.75
C ALA A 519 -14.45 -2.23 47.01
N VAL A 520 -15.24 -3.31 46.98
CA VAL A 520 -16.64 -3.26 46.57
C VAL A 520 -17.41 -2.44 47.60
N ALA A 521 -18.08 -1.38 47.16
CA ALA A 521 -18.74 -0.44 48.07
C ALA A 521 -19.87 -1.08 48.89
N LEU A 522 -20.49 -2.13 48.36
CA LEU A 522 -21.63 -2.81 48.99
C LEU A 522 -21.24 -3.61 50.25
N ASP A 523 -20.12 -4.34 50.21
CA ASP A 523 -19.74 -5.29 51.28
C ASP A 523 -18.34 -5.05 51.85
N GLY A 524 -17.61 -4.04 51.34
CA GLY A 524 -16.29 -3.65 51.81
C GLY A 524 -15.18 -4.64 51.47
N LYS A 525 -15.44 -5.67 50.66
CA LYS A 525 -14.40 -6.64 50.27
C LYS A 525 -13.48 -6.09 49.21
N GLU A 526 -12.19 -6.41 49.32
CA GLU A 526 -11.17 -6.03 48.34
C GLU A 526 -11.57 -6.43 46.91
N LEU A 527 -11.33 -5.53 45.96
CA LEU A 527 -11.71 -5.69 44.56
C LEU A 527 -10.69 -6.57 43.81
N THR A 528 -10.88 -7.88 43.88
CA THR A 528 -10.12 -8.83 43.04
C THR A 528 -10.62 -8.81 41.59
N THR A 529 -9.83 -9.37 40.66
CA THR A 529 -10.22 -9.50 39.24
C THR A 529 -11.57 -10.20 39.08
N ASP A 530 -11.84 -11.26 39.84
CA ASP A 530 -13.10 -12.00 39.77
C ASP A 530 -14.29 -11.16 40.26
N ARG A 531 -14.10 -10.38 41.34
CA ARG A 531 -15.15 -9.48 41.84
C ARG A 531 -15.40 -8.33 40.87
N PHE A 532 -14.35 -7.79 40.25
CA PHE A 532 -14.48 -6.76 39.23
C PHE A 532 -15.28 -7.27 38.01
N ARG A 533 -14.95 -8.47 37.50
CA ARG A 533 -15.71 -9.11 36.41
C ARG A 533 -17.15 -9.40 36.81
N LYS A 534 -17.37 -9.87 38.04
CA LYS A 534 -18.72 -10.06 38.57
C LYS A 534 -19.52 -8.76 38.61
N LEU A 535 -18.92 -7.64 39.04
CA LEU A 535 -19.60 -6.34 39.05
C LEU A 535 -20.01 -5.89 37.64
N LEU A 536 -19.16 -6.15 36.63
CA LEU A 536 -19.45 -5.88 35.22
C LEU A 536 -20.62 -6.73 34.72
N ASP A 537 -20.59 -8.04 35.00
CA ASP A 537 -21.67 -8.97 34.65
C ASP A 537 -23.00 -8.59 35.33
N ASP A 538 -22.97 -8.35 36.65
CA ASP A 538 -24.13 -7.86 37.42
C ASP A 538 -24.60 -6.46 36.95
N ALA A 539 -23.81 -5.74 36.14
CA ALA A 539 -24.18 -4.47 35.50
C ALA A 539 -24.60 -4.61 34.02
N GLY A 540 -24.68 -5.84 33.50
CA GLY A 540 -25.10 -6.15 32.13
C GLY A 540 -24.01 -6.00 31.07
N TYR A 541 -22.73 -6.04 31.45
CA TYR A 541 -21.60 -6.03 30.52
C TYR A 541 -21.07 -7.44 30.28
N GLN A 542 -20.99 -7.82 29.02
CA GLN A 542 -20.29 -9.04 28.59
C GLN A 542 -18.78 -8.84 28.78
N VAL A 543 -18.13 -9.69 29.58
CA VAL A 543 -16.67 -9.67 29.73
C VAL A 543 -16.06 -10.57 28.67
N LEU A 544 -15.42 -9.98 27.66
CA LEU A 544 -14.88 -10.70 26.51
C LEU A 544 -13.42 -11.09 26.74
N GLY A 545 -13.07 -12.32 26.35
CA GLY A 545 -11.69 -12.76 26.18
C GLY A 545 -10.98 -12.10 24.99
N LEU A 546 -9.67 -12.36 24.87
CA LEU A 546 -8.79 -11.71 23.88
C LEU A 546 -9.24 -11.89 22.42
N ALA A 547 -9.81 -13.04 22.09
CA ALA A 547 -10.28 -13.38 20.74
C ALA A 547 -11.81 -13.30 20.58
N GLU A 548 -12.55 -13.15 21.67
CA GLU A 548 -14.02 -13.15 21.63
C GLU A 548 -14.54 -11.80 21.16
N VAL A 549 -15.64 -11.82 20.40
CA VAL A 549 -16.29 -10.60 19.91
C VAL A 549 -17.63 -10.31 20.59
N GLY A 550 -18.26 -11.30 21.24
CA GLY A 550 -19.52 -11.11 21.98
C GLY A 550 -20.75 -10.82 21.12
N ASP A 551 -21.87 -10.50 21.76
CA ASP A 551 -23.11 -10.06 21.12
C ASP A 551 -23.16 -8.52 21.01
N PRO A 552 -23.11 -7.95 19.79
CA PRO A 552 -23.09 -6.50 19.56
C PRO A 552 -24.41 -5.80 19.85
N SER A 553 -25.49 -6.52 20.19
CA SER A 553 -26.75 -5.90 20.63
C SER A 553 -26.67 -5.34 22.06
N GLY A 554 -25.75 -5.89 22.87
CA GLY A 554 -25.58 -5.57 24.29
C GLY A 554 -24.50 -4.53 24.57
N LYS A 555 -23.85 -4.65 25.72
CA LYS A 555 -22.66 -3.88 26.12
C LYS A 555 -21.55 -4.86 26.48
N SER A 556 -20.30 -4.48 26.26
CA SER A 556 -19.18 -5.34 26.62
C SER A 556 -18.00 -4.57 27.20
N TRP A 557 -17.19 -5.30 27.94
CA TRP A 557 -15.87 -4.90 28.44
C TRP A 557 -14.84 -5.93 27.95
N THR A 558 -13.78 -5.46 27.32
CA THR A 558 -12.64 -6.30 26.92
C THR A 558 -11.35 -5.63 27.33
N GLU A 559 -10.35 -6.41 27.68
CA GLU A 559 -9.01 -5.93 28.02
C GLU A 559 -8.07 -6.41 26.93
N TYR A 560 -7.29 -5.50 26.33
CA TYR A 560 -6.38 -5.84 25.25
C TYR A 560 -5.20 -4.88 25.20
N GLY A 561 -4.03 -5.42 24.84
CA GLY A 561 -2.77 -4.68 24.87
C GLY A 561 -2.02 -4.87 26.19
N ASN A 562 -0.71 -4.68 26.13
CA ASN A 562 0.22 -4.96 27.22
C ASN A 562 1.36 -3.92 27.28
N VAL A 563 1.04 -2.65 26.96
CA VAL A 563 2.05 -1.57 26.90
C VAL A 563 2.75 -1.41 28.25
N ASP A 564 2.00 -1.37 29.35
CA ASP A 564 2.58 -1.22 30.70
C ASP A 564 3.54 -2.36 31.05
N ARG A 565 3.08 -3.61 30.91
CA ARG A 565 3.92 -4.79 31.14
C ARG A 565 5.17 -4.79 30.29
N THR A 566 5.06 -4.49 28.98
CA THR A 566 6.23 -4.40 28.09
C THR A 566 7.17 -3.29 28.51
N GLY A 567 6.67 -2.16 29.02
CA GLY A 567 7.48 -1.10 29.60
C GLY A 567 8.29 -1.56 30.81
N HIS A 568 7.66 -2.23 31.77
CA HIS A 568 8.36 -2.78 32.94
C HIS A 568 9.37 -3.88 32.58
N ASP A 569 9.04 -4.74 31.61
CA ASP A 569 9.88 -5.88 31.20
C ASP A 569 11.06 -5.45 30.30
N GLU A 570 10.86 -4.49 29.39
CA GLU A 570 11.81 -4.15 28.32
C GLU A 570 12.44 -2.74 28.42
N GLY A 571 11.97 -1.88 29.33
CA GLY A 571 12.52 -0.53 29.56
C GLY A 571 12.50 0.33 28.30
N ILE A 572 13.64 0.95 27.96
CA ILE A 572 13.76 1.75 26.71
C ILE A 572 13.40 0.99 25.44
N ASN A 573 13.50 -0.35 25.41
CA ASN A 573 13.17 -1.13 24.22
C ASN A 573 11.66 -1.15 23.92
N LEU A 574 10.81 -0.70 24.86
CA LEU A 574 9.38 -0.46 24.61
C LEU A 574 9.16 0.38 23.34
N ALA A 575 10.01 1.39 23.10
CA ALA A 575 9.93 2.26 21.93
C ALA A 575 9.86 1.46 20.61
N ARG A 576 10.60 0.35 20.50
CA ARG A 576 10.60 -0.52 19.31
C ARG A 576 9.36 -1.41 19.20
N ARG A 577 8.68 -1.68 20.32
CA ARG A 577 7.46 -2.49 20.38
C ARG A 577 6.21 -1.69 20.07
N ILE A 578 6.23 -0.37 20.27
CA ILE A 578 5.07 0.50 20.07
C ILE A 578 4.36 0.28 18.72
N PRO A 579 5.03 0.24 17.55
CA PRO A 579 4.33 0.02 16.28
C PRO A 579 3.51 -1.27 16.26
N GLU A 580 4.11 -2.38 16.71
CA GLU A 580 3.43 -3.68 16.82
C GLU A 580 2.26 -3.65 17.81
N LEU A 581 2.44 -3.00 18.96
CA LEU A 581 1.39 -2.87 19.98
C LEU A 581 0.19 -2.05 19.50
N ILE A 582 0.44 -0.98 18.74
CA ILE A 582 -0.61 -0.17 18.11
C ILE A 582 -1.32 -0.96 17.02
N ASP A 583 -0.58 -1.65 16.14
CA ASP A 583 -1.18 -2.48 15.09
C ASP A 583 -2.08 -3.58 15.66
N ASN A 584 -1.65 -4.21 16.75
CA ASN A 584 -2.45 -5.21 17.46
C ASN A 584 -3.75 -4.62 18.04
N LEU A 585 -3.70 -3.40 18.60
CA LEU A 585 -4.90 -2.68 19.05
C LEU A 585 -5.83 -2.35 17.89
N VAL A 586 -5.29 -1.88 16.75
CA VAL A 586 -6.08 -1.61 15.54
C VAL A 586 -6.81 -2.85 15.07
N LEU A 587 -6.12 -3.99 14.95
CA LEU A 587 -6.73 -5.26 14.54
C LEU A 587 -7.83 -5.70 15.49
N ARG A 588 -7.65 -5.52 16.81
CA ARG A 588 -8.69 -5.83 17.80
C ARG A 588 -9.92 -4.94 17.63
N ILE A 589 -9.72 -3.64 17.41
CA ILE A 589 -10.81 -2.68 17.18
C ILE A 589 -11.56 -3.04 15.89
N GLU A 590 -10.86 -3.31 14.80
CA GLU A 590 -11.46 -3.71 13.53
C GLU A 590 -12.27 -5.01 13.67
N ALA A 591 -11.75 -6.01 14.39
CA ALA A 591 -12.47 -7.25 14.64
C ALA A 591 -13.79 -7.05 15.39
N LEU A 592 -13.80 -6.17 16.40
CA LEU A 592 -15.02 -5.81 17.13
C LEU A 592 -16.03 -5.07 16.22
N LEU A 593 -15.57 -4.07 15.47
CA LEU A 593 -16.46 -3.36 14.53
C LEU A 593 -17.02 -4.29 13.44
N ALA A 594 -16.19 -5.18 12.90
CA ALA A 594 -16.59 -6.18 11.91
C ALA A 594 -17.61 -7.20 12.46
N ALA A 595 -17.58 -7.47 13.77
CA ALA A 595 -18.57 -8.30 14.45
C ALA A 595 -19.92 -7.60 14.67
N GLY A 596 -20.04 -6.30 14.35
CA GLY A 596 -21.30 -5.55 14.38
C GLY A 596 -21.43 -4.54 15.52
N TRP A 597 -20.40 -4.37 16.36
CA TRP A 597 -20.38 -3.29 17.37
C TRP A 597 -20.44 -1.93 16.67
N ARG A 598 -21.36 -1.06 17.09
CA ARG A 598 -21.51 0.28 16.49
C ARG A 598 -20.40 1.23 16.94
N GLU A 599 -19.96 1.08 18.18
CA GLU A 599 -18.90 1.86 18.78
C GLU A 599 -17.92 0.95 19.53
N VAL A 600 -16.62 1.18 19.34
CA VAL A 600 -15.59 0.73 20.27
C VAL A 600 -15.07 1.95 21.02
N ARG A 601 -15.22 1.95 22.35
CA ARG A 601 -14.71 3.01 23.22
C ARG A 601 -13.42 2.54 23.87
N VAL A 602 -12.29 3.07 23.42
CA VAL A 602 -10.97 2.75 23.98
C VAL A 602 -10.73 3.62 25.20
N VAL A 603 -10.44 2.99 26.33
CA VAL A 603 -10.11 3.62 27.61
C VAL A 603 -8.79 3.10 28.13
N THR A 604 -8.11 3.90 28.93
CA THR A 604 -6.86 3.54 29.61
C THR A 604 -6.86 4.15 31.00
N ASP A 605 -6.11 3.53 31.89
CA ASP A 605 -6.04 3.88 33.31
C ASP A 605 -4.98 4.94 33.63
N HIS A 606 -3.78 4.79 33.07
CA HIS A 606 -2.67 5.71 33.26
C HIS A 606 -1.79 5.83 32.02
N GLY A 607 -0.94 6.84 31.99
CA GLY A 607 0.26 6.85 31.17
C GLY A 607 1.50 6.52 32.00
N TRP A 608 2.67 6.94 31.54
CA TRP A 608 3.96 6.51 32.11
C TRP A 608 5.11 7.42 31.71
N LEU A 609 6.19 7.34 32.49
CA LEU A 609 7.46 7.95 32.15
C LEU A 609 8.43 6.90 31.61
N LEU A 610 9.23 7.33 30.62
CA LEU A 610 10.36 6.56 30.10
C LEU A 610 11.53 7.50 29.91
N MET A 611 12.69 7.15 30.48
CA MET A 611 13.89 7.97 30.42
C MET A 611 15.12 7.11 30.13
N PRO A 612 15.79 7.30 28.97
CA PRO A 612 17.08 6.67 28.72
C PRO A 612 18.11 7.07 29.78
N GLY A 613 18.83 6.09 30.33
CA GLY A 613 19.77 6.31 31.45
C GLY A 613 19.10 6.29 32.83
N GLY A 614 17.78 6.13 32.89
CA GLY A 614 17.03 5.93 34.12
C GLY A 614 16.40 7.21 34.70
N LEU A 615 15.34 7.01 35.48
CA LEU A 615 14.67 8.06 36.25
C LEU A 615 15.50 8.41 37.50
N PRO A 616 15.55 9.70 37.90
CA PRO A 616 16.39 10.13 39.02
C PRO A 616 15.86 9.58 40.36
N LYS A 617 16.74 9.03 41.19
CA LYS A 617 16.34 8.51 42.49
C LYS A 617 16.04 9.64 43.48
N VAL A 618 14.94 9.52 44.20
CA VAL A 618 14.53 10.37 45.33
C VAL A 618 14.45 9.50 46.59
N GLU A 619 14.99 9.99 47.71
CA GLU A 619 14.93 9.25 48.96
C GLU A 619 13.57 9.42 49.65
N LEU A 620 13.01 8.32 50.15
CA LEU A 620 11.83 8.32 51.01
C LEU A 620 11.96 7.19 52.03
N PRO A 621 12.29 7.46 53.30
CA PRO A 621 12.53 6.39 54.28
C PRO A 621 11.34 5.44 54.44
N LYS A 622 11.58 4.12 54.30
CA LYS A 622 10.53 3.07 54.34
C LYS A 622 9.68 3.11 55.62
N TYR A 623 10.26 3.50 56.75
CA TYR A 623 9.55 3.50 58.03
C TYR A 623 8.43 4.54 58.11
N LEU A 624 8.46 5.59 57.26
CA LEU A 624 7.43 6.63 57.16
C LEU A 624 6.21 6.19 56.34
N THR A 625 6.33 5.09 55.59
CA THR A 625 5.33 4.64 54.62
C THR A 625 4.72 3.31 55.06
N ALA A 626 3.43 3.12 54.81
CA ALA A 626 2.76 1.83 54.99
C ALA A 626 3.10 0.87 53.84
N THR A 627 3.09 1.40 52.61
CA THR A 627 3.60 0.73 51.40
C THR A 627 4.35 1.74 50.53
N ARG A 628 5.34 1.28 49.77
CA ARG A 628 6.20 2.14 48.94
C ARG A 628 6.52 1.44 47.62
N TRP A 629 5.85 1.87 46.57
CA TRP A 629 6.13 1.48 45.19
C TRP A 629 7.19 2.43 44.61
N ARG A 630 7.50 2.31 43.32
CA ARG A 630 8.58 3.07 42.69
C ARG A 630 8.25 4.56 42.53
N ARG A 631 7.00 4.93 42.25
CA ARG A 631 6.57 6.36 42.15
C ARG A 631 5.44 6.78 43.08
N CYS A 632 4.91 5.89 43.91
CA CYS A 632 3.91 6.25 44.92
C CYS A 632 4.13 5.51 46.23
N ALA A 633 3.71 6.12 47.33
CA ALA A 633 3.78 5.51 48.65
C ALA A 633 2.63 5.98 49.54
N VAL A 634 2.03 5.06 50.30
CA VAL A 634 1.04 5.43 51.32
C VAL A 634 1.79 5.94 52.55
N VAL A 635 1.54 7.19 52.95
CA VAL A 635 2.18 7.81 54.13
C VAL A 635 1.42 7.38 55.38
N LYS A 636 2.13 6.94 56.43
CA LYS A 636 1.51 6.62 57.72
C LYS A 636 0.86 7.87 58.31
N SER A 637 -0.28 7.72 58.98
CA SER A 637 -1.04 8.83 59.56
C SER A 637 -0.21 9.71 60.52
N SER A 638 0.73 9.12 61.27
CA SER A 638 1.62 9.82 62.19
C SER A 638 2.93 10.36 61.58
N SER A 639 3.15 10.14 60.28
CA SER A 639 4.41 10.51 59.60
C SER A 639 4.26 11.77 58.75
N THR A 640 5.32 12.57 58.67
CA THR A 640 5.43 13.68 57.73
C THR A 640 6.53 13.36 56.74
N VAL A 641 6.33 13.73 55.47
CA VAL A 641 7.30 13.53 54.38
C VAL A 641 7.51 14.86 53.68
N GLU A 642 8.69 15.07 53.11
CA GLU A 642 9.00 16.27 52.31
C GLU A 642 8.41 16.19 50.89
N GLN A 643 7.97 14.99 50.51
CA GLN A 643 7.59 14.65 49.14
C GLN A 643 6.18 15.19 48.85
N PRO A 644 5.88 15.62 47.61
CA PRO A 644 4.52 16.00 47.23
C PRO A 644 3.50 14.93 47.64
N THR A 645 2.44 15.33 48.35
CA THR A 645 1.37 14.42 48.81
C THR A 645 0.00 14.79 48.26
N PHE A 646 -0.75 13.78 47.81
CA PHE A 646 -2.15 13.92 47.38
C PHE A 646 -3.03 12.85 48.02
N SER A 647 -4.34 13.03 47.94
CA SER A 647 -5.31 12.05 48.44
C SER A 647 -5.47 10.87 47.48
N TRP A 648 -5.64 9.67 48.03
CA TRP A 648 -6.01 8.50 47.24
C TRP A 648 -7.40 8.69 46.62
N PHE A 649 -7.56 8.37 45.34
CA PHE A 649 -8.80 8.58 44.59
C PHE A 649 -10.04 7.94 45.26
N TRP A 650 -9.85 6.79 45.90
CA TRP A 650 -10.93 6.03 46.55
C TRP A 650 -11.16 6.41 48.01
N ALA A 651 -10.21 7.09 48.67
CA ALA A 651 -10.34 7.54 50.06
C ALA A 651 -9.53 8.82 50.32
N GLU A 652 -10.23 9.93 50.56
CA GLU A 652 -9.63 11.27 50.65
C GLU A 652 -8.69 11.44 51.84
N ASP A 653 -8.88 10.66 52.91
CA ASP A 653 -8.09 10.66 54.14
C ASP A 653 -6.75 9.91 54.02
N VAL A 654 -6.60 9.08 52.98
CA VAL A 654 -5.35 8.37 52.71
C VAL A 654 -4.40 9.28 51.94
N ARG A 655 -3.27 9.63 52.56
CA ARG A 655 -2.20 10.42 51.94
C ARG A 655 -1.23 9.55 51.15
N ILE A 656 -1.02 9.92 49.90
CA ILE A 656 -0.09 9.29 48.96
C ILE A 656 1.04 10.26 48.66
N ALA A 657 2.28 9.85 48.92
CA ALA A 657 3.47 10.58 48.49
C ALA A 657 3.90 10.15 47.10
N CYS A 658 4.28 11.09 46.24
CA CYS A 658 5.01 10.83 44.99
C CYS A 658 6.37 11.54 45.00
N PRO A 659 7.37 11.05 44.25
CA PRO A 659 8.65 11.71 44.12
C PRO A 659 8.49 13.06 43.39
N GLN A 660 9.33 14.02 43.75
CA GLN A 660 9.38 15.32 43.08
C GLN A 660 9.72 15.15 41.59
N GLY A 661 9.00 15.88 40.73
CA GLY A 661 9.19 15.87 39.29
C GLY A 661 9.06 14.48 38.68
N ILE A 662 10.11 14.05 37.99
CA ILE A 662 10.17 12.75 37.28
C ILE A 662 10.84 11.64 38.11
N GLY A 663 11.14 11.86 39.38
CA GLY A 663 11.96 10.94 40.18
C GLY A 663 11.30 9.59 40.50
N VAL A 664 12.07 8.69 41.13
CA VAL A 664 11.62 7.37 41.59
C VAL A 664 12.21 7.06 42.96
N PHE A 665 11.52 6.31 43.81
CA PHE A 665 12.01 5.89 45.12
C PHE A 665 13.02 4.72 45.08
N MET A 666 13.29 4.17 43.89
CA MET A 666 14.21 3.05 43.66
C MET A 666 15.11 3.36 42.46
N SER A 667 16.40 3.03 42.53
CA SER A 667 17.37 3.25 41.42
C SER A 667 17.23 2.21 40.32
N GLY A 668 17.74 2.54 39.12
CA GLY A 668 17.88 1.59 38.02
C GLY A 668 16.58 1.32 37.26
N VAL A 669 15.68 2.31 37.23
CA VAL A 669 14.36 2.20 36.61
C VAL A 669 14.28 3.17 35.44
N GLU A 670 14.08 2.67 34.23
CA GLU A 670 13.91 3.49 33.02
C GLU A 670 12.45 3.80 32.71
N TYR A 671 11.55 2.88 33.02
CA TYR A 671 10.11 2.95 32.80
C TYR A 671 9.36 2.82 34.13
N ASP A 672 8.44 3.73 34.43
CA ASP A 672 7.58 3.61 35.60
C ASP A 672 6.37 4.56 35.55
N HIS A 673 5.41 4.34 36.45
CA HIS A 673 4.19 5.13 36.60
C HIS A 673 3.70 5.12 38.07
N GLY A 674 2.67 5.90 38.38
CA GLY A 674 2.12 6.03 39.75
C GLY A 674 2.35 7.41 40.38
N GLY A 675 3.07 8.30 39.70
CA GLY A 675 3.36 9.66 40.13
C GLY A 675 2.40 10.72 39.57
N LEU A 676 2.81 11.98 39.76
CA LEU A 676 2.11 13.17 39.29
C LEU A 676 2.92 13.85 38.18
N SER A 677 2.63 13.49 36.94
CA SER A 677 3.09 14.18 35.73
C SER A 677 1.96 14.21 34.70
N LEU A 678 2.04 15.11 33.72
CA LEU A 678 1.05 15.16 32.64
C LEU A 678 1.02 13.85 31.84
N GLN A 679 2.20 13.28 31.57
CA GLN A 679 2.38 12.02 30.88
C GLN A 679 1.69 10.85 31.59
N GLU A 680 1.66 10.86 32.92
CA GLU A 680 1.01 9.81 33.72
C GLU A 680 -0.49 10.08 33.91
N CYS A 681 -0.86 11.35 34.09
CA CYS A 681 -2.19 11.74 34.56
C CYS A 681 -3.16 12.15 33.46
N VAL A 682 -2.68 12.53 32.27
CA VAL A 682 -3.52 12.93 31.13
C VAL A 682 -3.55 11.78 30.14
N VAL A 683 -4.68 11.09 30.10
CA VAL A 683 -4.85 9.87 29.31
C VAL A 683 -5.86 10.06 28.18
N PRO A 684 -5.65 9.42 27.02
CA PRO A 684 -6.58 9.48 25.91
C PRO A 684 -7.81 8.61 26.18
N GLN A 685 -8.96 9.05 25.66
CA GLN A 685 -10.14 8.21 25.49
C GLN A 685 -10.64 8.37 24.06
N LEU A 686 -10.86 7.25 23.37
CA LEU A 686 -11.28 7.27 21.97
C LEU A 686 -12.68 6.67 21.83
N SER A 687 -13.56 7.35 21.12
CA SER A 687 -14.82 6.80 20.60
C SER A 687 -14.66 6.53 19.11
N ILE A 688 -14.70 5.25 18.75
CA ILE A 688 -14.47 4.78 17.39
C ILE A 688 -15.77 4.21 16.87
N GLN A 689 -16.37 4.86 15.88
CA GLN A 689 -17.60 4.41 15.26
C GLN A 689 -17.29 3.46 14.11
N ALA A 690 -18.17 2.47 13.89
CA ALA A 690 -18.17 1.70 12.67
C ALA A 690 -18.33 2.64 11.46
N GLY A 691 -17.62 2.34 10.36
CA GLY A 691 -17.84 3.06 9.10
C GLY A 691 -19.30 2.94 8.67
N THR A 692 -19.89 4.03 8.19
CA THR A 692 -21.20 4.01 7.52
C THR A 692 -21.15 3.34 6.16
N THR A 693 -19.99 2.86 5.72
CA THR A 693 -19.91 1.88 4.65
C THR A 693 -20.39 0.56 5.25
N PRO A 694 -21.65 0.12 5.00
CA PRO A 694 -21.98 -1.26 5.29
C PRO A 694 -20.88 -2.09 4.65
N VAL A 695 -20.29 -3.03 5.39
CA VAL A 695 -19.58 -4.14 4.75
C VAL A 695 -20.67 -4.80 3.93
N VAL A 696 -20.74 -4.43 2.65
CA VAL A 696 -21.75 -4.97 1.75
C VAL A 696 -21.31 -6.40 1.47
N SER A 697 -21.80 -7.31 2.29
CA SER A 697 -21.68 -8.75 2.09
C SER A 697 -22.78 -9.28 1.16
N ALA A 698 -23.55 -8.37 0.55
CA ALA A 698 -24.60 -8.72 -0.40
C ALA A 698 -24.02 -9.57 -1.53
N LYS A 699 -24.68 -10.69 -1.80
CA LYS A 699 -24.36 -11.57 -2.91
C LYS A 699 -25.58 -11.88 -3.75
N ILE A 700 -25.39 -12.07 -5.05
CA ILE A 700 -26.42 -12.57 -5.97
C ILE A 700 -26.59 -14.07 -5.71
N GLU A 701 -27.69 -14.47 -5.09
CA GLU A 701 -27.97 -15.87 -4.76
C GLU A 701 -28.65 -16.60 -5.92
N SER A 702 -29.64 -15.97 -6.54
CA SER A 702 -30.33 -16.55 -7.68
C SER A 702 -30.80 -15.51 -8.69
N VAL A 703 -30.85 -15.92 -9.96
CA VAL A 703 -31.35 -15.12 -11.09
C VAL A 703 -32.33 -15.96 -11.89
N LYS A 704 -33.55 -15.47 -12.10
CA LYS A 704 -34.62 -16.16 -12.84
C LYS A 704 -35.33 -15.21 -13.78
N TRP A 705 -35.48 -15.58 -15.04
CA TRP A 705 -36.26 -14.79 -16.00
C TRP A 705 -37.70 -15.29 -16.11
N VAL A 706 -38.62 -14.35 -16.30
CA VAL A 706 -40.00 -14.59 -16.71
C VAL A 706 -40.30 -13.62 -17.85
N ARG A 707 -40.14 -14.09 -19.09
CA ARG A 707 -40.05 -13.21 -20.29
C ARG A 707 -38.97 -12.14 -20.07
N LEU A 708 -39.23 -10.88 -20.37
CA LEU A 708 -38.29 -9.76 -20.19
C LEU A 708 -38.14 -9.26 -18.74
N ARG A 709 -38.66 -9.99 -17.75
CA ARG A 709 -38.51 -9.66 -16.33
C ARG A 709 -37.48 -10.57 -15.68
N CYS A 710 -36.35 -10.00 -15.28
CA CYS A 710 -35.33 -10.63 -14.46
C CYS A 710 -35.70 -10.49 -12.99
N ARG A 711 -35.84 -11.62 -12.28
CA ARG A 711 -36.01 -11.70 -10.82
C ARG A 711 -34.70 -12.15 -10.20
N ILE A 712 -34.28 -11.44 -9.16
CA ILE A 712 -33.01 -11.64 -8.48
C ILE A 712 -33.29 -11.81 -6.99
N GLU A 713 -32.63 -12.77 -6.36
CA GLU A 713 -32.60 -12.93 -4.91
C GLU A 713 -31.19 -12.62 -4.41
N LEU A 714 -31.11 -11.80 -3.37
CA LEU A 714 -29.86 -11.43 -2.71
C LEU A 714 -29.76 -12.07 -1.33
N SER A 715 -28.55 -12.50 -0.97
CA SER A 715 -28.21 -12.95 0.39
C SER A 715 -27.21 -11.99 1.04
N GLY A 716 -27.08 -12.02 2.36
CA GLY A 716 -26.15 -11.15 3.12
C GLY A 716 -26.74 -9.77 3.47
N SER A 717 -25.88 -8.76 3.65
CA SER A 717 -26.30 -7.39 3.98
C SER A 717 -26.44 -6.54 2.71
N PHE A 718 -27.67 -6.38 2.23
CA PHE A 718 -28.01 -5.70 0.97
C PHE A 718 -28.78 -4.38 1.14
N ALA A 719 -28.81 -3.81 2.35
CA ALA A 719 -29.47 -2.53 2.60
C ALA A 719 -28.86 -1.41 1.74
N GLY A 720 -29.71 -0.71 0.98
CA GLY A 720 -29.28 0.36 0.07
C GLY A 720 -28.64 -0.10 -1.24
N CYS A 721 -28.47 -1.41 -1.44
CA CYS A 721 -27.92 -1.95 -2.68
C CYS A 721 -28.93 -1.86 -3.83
N LYS A 722 -28.40 -1.82 -5.06
CA LYS A 722 -29.21 -1.79 -6.29
C LYS A 722 -28.74 -2.85 -7.27
N ILE A 723 -29.66 -3.36 -8.07
CA ILE A 723 -29.38 -4.24 -9.19
C ILE A 723 -29.60 -3.47 -10.50
N ASP A 724 -28.70 -3.68 -11.45
CA ASP A 724 -28.74 -3.09 -12.79
C ASP A 724 -28.31 -4.13 -13.83
N LEU A 725 -28.78 -3.98 -15.08
CA LEU A 725 -28.40 -4.82 -16.22
C LEU A 725 -27.62 -3.95 -17.19
N ARG A 726 -26.31 -4.20 -17.36
CA ARG A 726 -25.42 -3.38 -18.17
C ARG A 726 -24.70 -4.21 -19.22
N ASP A 727 -24.58 -3.66 -20.44
CA ASP A 727 -23.73 -4.27 -21.47
C ASP A 727 -22.24 -4.15 -21.12
N LYS A 728 -21.86 -3.08 -20.41
CA LYS A 728 -20.53 -2.89 -19.82
C LYS A 728 -20.66 -2.68 -18.30
N PRO A 729 -20.19 -3.61 -17.45
CA PRO A 729 -20.46 -3.58 -16.01
C PRO A 729 -20.10 -2.25 -15.32
N ALA A 730 -18.97 -1.65 -15.70
CA ALA A 730 -18.47 -0.41 -15.10
C ALA A 730 -19.07 0.88 -15.71
N ASP A 731 -19.81 0.78 -16.82
CA ASP A 731 -20.34 1.95 -17.54
C ASP A 731 -21.86 2.06 -17.34
N PRO A 732 -22.34 2.97 -16.46
CA PRO A 732 -23.76 3.12 -16.17
C PRO A 732 -24.58 3.59 -17.38
N THR A 733 -23.95 4.14 -18.42
CA THR A 733 -24.66 4.57 -19.64
C THR A 733 -25.13 3.40 -20.50
N THR A 734 -24.62 2.20 -20.23
CA THR A 734 -24.98 0.96 -20.94
C THR A 734 -26.08 0.15 -20.25
N SER A 735 -26.79 0.77 -19.31
CA SER A 735 -27.91 0.15 -18.59
C SER A 735 -29.09 -0.13 -19.54
N LEU A 736 -29.58 -1.38 -19.52
CA LEU A 736 -30.74 -1.84 -20.28
C LEU A 736 -32.07 -1.55 -19.57
N ALA A 737 -32.02 -1.21 -18.28
CA ALA A 737 -33.17 -0.90 -17.45
C ALA A 737 -32.74 -0.12 -16.21
N ALA A 738 -33.52 0.87 -15.78
CA ALA A 738 -33.18 1.67 -14.61
C ALA A 738 -32.89 0.81 -13.37
N ALA A 739 -31.73 1.05 -12.74
CA ALA A 739 -31.27 0.31 -11.56
C ALA A 739 -32.35 0.27 -10.46
N LYS A 740 -32.61 -0.92 -9.92
CA LYS A 740 -33.67 -1.17 -8.94
C LYS A 740 -33.10 -1.45 -7.55
N PRO A 741 -33.63 -0.80 -6.49
CA PRO A 741 -33.22 -1.10 -5.13
C PRO A 741 -33.66 -2.50 -4.70
N ALA A 742 -32.89 -3.12 -3.81
CA ALA A 742 -33.27 -4.39 -3.21
C ALA A 742 -34.48 -4.25 -2.27
N GLY A 743 -35.41 -5.20 -2.32
CA GLY A 743 -36.53 -5.30 -1.38
C GLY A 743 -36.09 -5.69 0.04
N PRO A 744 -36.96 -5.54 1.06
CA PRO A 744 -36.63 -5.89 2.45
C PRO A 744 -36.29 -7.37 2.66
N ASP A 745 -36.77 -8.24 1.77
CA ASP A 745 -36.55 -9.68 1.74
C ASP A 745 -35.41 -10.10 0.79
N GLY A 746 -34.67 -9.14 0.22
CA GLY A 746 -33.61 -9.41 -0.74
C GLY A 746 -34.08 -9.63 -2.18
N SER A 747 -35.40 -9.56 -2.44
CA SER A 747 -35.94 -9.73 -3.79
C SER A 747 -35.81 -8.46 -4.63
N VAL A 748 -35.41 -8.62 -5.90
CA VAL A 748 -35.32 -7.52 -6.87
C VAL A 748 -35.89 -7.95 -8.20
N ALA A 749 -36.63 -7.07 -8.88
CA ALA A 749 -37.15 -7.35 -10.21
C ALA A 749 -36.79 -6.21 -11.18
N VAL A 750 -36.02 -6.53 -12.20
CA VAL A 750 -35.64 -5.62 -13.29
C VAL A 750 -36.38 -6.05 -14.56
N VAL A 751 -36.99 -5.08 -15.26
CA VAL A 751 -37.73 -5.33 -16.49
C VAL A 751 -37.01 -4.62 -17.63
N VAL A 752 -36.61 -5.39 -18.64
CA VAL A 752 -36.09 -4.84 -19.90
C VAL A 752 -37.30 -4.47 -20.76
N THR A 753 -37.45 -3.20 -21.10
CA THR A 753 -38.62 -2.69 -21.85
C THR A 753 -38.44 -2.80 -23.36
N ASP A 754 -37.19 -2.96 -23.82
CA ASP A 754 -36.85 -3.15 -25.23
C ASP A 754 -36.85 -4.65 -25.53
N ASP A 755 -37.89 -5.13 -26.20
CA ASP A 755 -38.09 -6.54 -26.57
C ASP A 755 -37.11 -7.01 -27.64
N THR A 756 -36.50 -6.11 -28.41
CA THR A 756 -35.44 -6.44 -29.37
C THR A 756 -34.18 -6.98 -28.69
N ARG A 757 -34.04 -6.76 -27.37
CA ARG A 757 -32.93 -7.26 -26.56
C ARG A 757 -33.12 -8.70 -26.11
N GLU A 758 -34.27 -9.34 -26.33
CA GLU A 758 -34.47 -10.75 -25.97
C GLU A 758 -33.41 -11.66 -26.62
N GLY A 759 -32.79 -12.54 -25.83
CA GLY A 759 -31.69 -13.41 -26.27
C GLY A 759 -30.32 -12.74 -26.35
N SER A 760 -30.20 -11.43 -26.09
CA SER A 760 -28.90 -10.74 -26.05
C SER A 760 -28.15 -11.00 -24.75
N ALA A 761 -26.82 -11.12 -24.83
CA ALA A 761 -25.96 -11.20 -23.64
C ALA A 761 -25.82 -9.83 -22.98
N THR A 762 -25.88 -9.81 -21.65
CA THR A 762 -25.67 -8.62 -20.83
C THR A 762 -25.06 -9.02 -19.49
N THR A 763 -24.79 -8.06 -18.60
CA THR A 763 -24.27 -8.34 -17.27
C THR A 763 -25.20 -7.79 -16.19
N LEU A 764 -25.65 -8.67 -15.30
CA LEU A 764 -26.27 -8.27 -14.06
C LEU A 764 -25.19 -7.75 -13.11
N VAL A 765 -25.34 -6.53 -12.61
CA VAL A 765 -24.43 -5.94 -11.62
C VAL A 765 -25.16 -5.61 -10.33
N LEU A 766 -24.52 -5.95 -9.22
CA LEU A 766 -24.92 -5.54 -7.88
C LEU A 766 -24.08 -4.32 -7.48
N LEU A 767 -24.77 -3.25 -7.10
CA LEU A 767 -24.20 -1.95 -6.75
C LEU A 767 -24.33 -1.72 -5.25
N ASP A 768 -23.26 -1.27 -4.62
CA ASP A 768 -23.28 -0.77 -3.25
C ASP A 768 -24.08 0.57 -3.15
N PRO A 769 -24.35 1.08 -1.93
CA PRO A 769 -25.02 2.37 -1.76
C PRO A 769 -24.29 3.57 -2.39
N SER A 770 -22.98 3.45 -2.65
CA SER A 770 -22.14 4.48 -3.28
C SER A 770 -22.14 4.39 -4.81
N GLY A 771 -22.76 3.35 -5.39
CA GLY A 771 -22.84 3.12 -6.84
C GLY A 771 -21.67 2.31 -7.42
N HIS A 772 -20.81 1.71 -6.60
CA HIS A 772 -19.74 0.83 -7.07
C HIS A 772 -20.26 -0.59 -7.32
N VAL A 773 -19.76 -1.23 -8.38
CA VAL A 773 -20.05 -2.64 -8.67
C VAL A 773 -19.28 -3.52 -7.69
N ILE A 774 -20.00 -4.27 -6.86
CA ILE A 774 -19.44 -5.17 -5.86
C ILE A 774 -19.53 -6.65 -6.27
N GLU A 775 -20.46 -6.99 -7.15
CA GLU A 775 -20.56 -8.31 -7.77
C GLU A 775 -21.15 -8.17 -9.18
N LYS A 776 -20.82 -9.12 -10.06
CA LYS A 776 -21.39 -9.19 -11.41
C LYS A 776 -21.62 -10.63 -11.84
N THR A 777 -22.66 -10.85 -12.62
CA THR A 777 -22.99 -12.15 -13.20
C THR A 777 -23.39 -11.97 -14.67
N PRO A 778 -22.76 -12.69 -15.62
CA PRO A 778 -23.20 -12.66 -17.01
C PRO A 778 -24.58 -13.33 -17.12
N VAL A 779 -25.50 -12.69 -17.84
CA VAL A 779 -26.86 -13.19 -18.05
C VAL A 779 -27.32 -12.97 -19.49
N THR A 780 -28.30 -13.74 -19.93
CA THR A 780 -28.96 -13.53 -21.23
C THR A 780 -30.35 -12.95 -20.98
N VAL A 781 -30.73 -11.89 -21.70
CA VAL A 781 -32.04 -11.26 -21.54
C VAL A 781 -33.15 -12.25 -21.91
N GLY A 782 -34.03 -12.56 -20.96
CA GLY A 782 -35.14 -13.51 -21.14
C GLY A 782 -34.78 -15.00 -21.04
N GLY A 783 -33.52 -15.34 -20.75
CA GLY A 783 -32.98 -16.71 -20.80
C GLY A 783 -32.89 -17.46 -19.48
#